data_AF-A0A5C7DR36-F1
#
_entry.id   AF-A0A5C7DR36-F1
#
_cell.length_a   1.000
_cell.length_b   1.000
_cell.length_c   1.000
_cell.angle_alpha   90.00
_cell.angle_beta   90.00
_cell.angle_gamma   90.00
#
_symmetry.space_group_name_H-M   'P 1'
#
loop_
_entity.id
_entity.type
_entity.pdbx_description
1 polymer ?
#
loop_
_entity_poly.entity_id
_entity_poly.type
_entity_poly.pdbx_seq_one_letter_code
_entity_poly.pdbx_strand_id
1 'polypeptide(L)'
;MFEKIKKFFNIKNNKKNNKYKVAILFYGHARTYRQTYDFFKKNVLDVNSEIEIDVYIHTWSELEHVDYRRQYKKDPRIAGKPLQKDDISFIKEKYHPIGFKIDKQLSFNEMQKKYITEKGFNEKSYIANYNISYSMQECNKLRKQTGKKYDLIVLSRLDIIFRKPLKIFDSLQHNDQANIDFLSYDKNDFENIVFYTYMESNSMELFRNQRKYITGIDLLLIAGSKSIDCICNWHNEVLKFPPMGAGPERWITKKIYEYKLNLQLMYYKKPECYTILRSNEYGESISQQLFYLKEAKKHWDYEHVRRMYEELVKIDECYLFEYVHYLADIGHLDLIYKLFFIDFGLEKVNKMIELKINDSEIATHLLKFYNSLYNPSILCCGYKIESKILNLTYHNEILALHQLCIENLDFIKKDCGKTQMIVNYAINKMVENDNLSMELAIHILSLYETSKNINQQRKKYIVSRFIDYFEQKGEKNFFKCQNSVLIGAILHQMSFDEGKKKYVLKNQNYFQIYNKKNNDIFFVKDNIKDNIKDNIKDNIKDNIKDNIKIAVCLSGLIRGNFSKVIDNLKSVLIEPLNADLFIFSWDRSVKYPGFCGDSNWVYRLFGADFLKECPEYMKKISFLQTNFPKLYSKLNMEHGVKKIDSAYIQSITKCVAVEIENEETFLQSLSLDFLSMREKNRAKMLYGIYRSFQMAFEYEKINNIQYDYLFRVRPDIGLKGNINKIQLMELQNNEIAVDFFSYGVQDQFFYGYRDVITELMNLWICYQSNTDLNKIDSSHYLLHMFFSQKNIFTVKPILQRDVSYAIRGIKFPDVSRELEEDLLNFYPEYYDRERVKNILQKMFLNYDTRNSNV
;
A
#
# COMPACT_ATOMS: atom_id res chain seq x y z
N MET A 1 -22.23 19.08 39.68
CA MET A 1 -21.32 19.97 38.92
C MET A 1 -22.04 21.19 38.34
N PHE A 2 -23.21 21.02 37.71
CA PHE A 2 -24.15 22.13 37.41
C PHE A 2 -24.43 23.03 38.64
N GLU A 3 -24.50 22.46 39.85
CA GLU A 3 -24.60 23.19 41.13
C GLU A 3 -23.31 23.94 41.54
N LYS A 4 -22.12 23.44 41.15
CA LYS A 4 -20.83 24.16 41.36
C LYS A 4 -20.68 25.32 40.37
N ILE A 5 -21.09 25.14 39.10
CA ILE A 5 -21.19 26.20 38.10
C ILE A 5 -22.26 27.23 38.49
N LYS A 6 -23.43 26.79 39.00
CA LYS A 6 -24.46 27.66 39.60
C LYS A 6 -23.92 28.50 40.75
N LYS A 7 -23.20 27.90 41.71
CA LYS A 7 -22.54 28.63 42.79
C LYS A 7 -21.48 29.62 42.29
N PHE A 8 -20.67 29.22 41.30
CA PHE A 8 -19.59 30.04 40.72
C PHE A 8 -20.10 31.28 39.95
N PHE A 9 -21.15 31.14 39.15
CA PHE A 9 -21.79 32.27 38.45
C PHE A 9 -22.77 33.07 39.33
N ASN A 10 -22.82 32.78 40.64
CA ASN A 10 -23.71 33.42 41.60
C ASN A 10 -25.19 33.31 41.22
N ILE A 11 -25.64 32.11 40.83
CA ILE A 11 -27.06 31.77 40.66
C ILE A 11 -27.69 31.69 42.07
N LYS A 12 -27.96 32.85 42.66
CA LYS A 12 -29.07 32.96 43.61
C LYS A 12 -30.36 32.82 42.80
N ASN A 13 -31.40 32.25 43.42
CA ASN A 13 -32.76 32.06 42.89
C ASN A 13 -33.50 33.36 42.48
N ASN A 14 -32.79 34.45 42.14
CA ASN A 14 -33.29 35.75 41.71
C ASN A 14 -32.71 36.18 40.34
N LYS A 15 -32.60 35.27 39.38
CA LYS A 15 -32.66 35.63 37.95
C LYS A 15 -33.90 34.98 37.36
N LYS A 16 -35.07 35.56 37.68
CA LYS A 16 -36.38 35.12 37.16
C LYS A 16 -36.51 35.16 35.61
N ASN A 17 -35.48 35.60 34.87
CA ASN A 17 -35.54 35.74 33.40
C ASN A 17 -34.19 35.72 32.61
N ASN A 18 -33.04 35.30 33.18
CA ASN A 18 -31.76 35.42 32.46
C ASN A 18 -31.12 34.05 32.16
N LYS A 19 -31.36 33.53 30.94
CA LYS A 19 -30.57 32.46 30.32
C LYS A 19 -29.11 32.92 30.12
N TYR A 20 -28.14 32.01 30.18
CA TYR A 20 -26.76 32.32 29.77
C TYR A 20 -26.74 32.74 28.31
N LYS A 21 -25.88 33.69 27.94
CA LYS A 21 -25.75 34.19 26.58
C LYS A 21 -24.46 33.72 25.95
N VAL A 22 -24.55 32.97 24.86
CA VAL A 22 -23.40 32.49 24.10
C VAL A 22 -23.44 33.05 22.68
N ALA A 23 -22.30 33.53 22.19
CA ALA A 23 -22.15 33.89 20.79
C ALA A 23 -21.47 32.75 20.01
N ILE A 24 -21.98 32.42 18.83
CA ILE A 24 -21.33 31.51 17.88
C ILE A 24 -20.85 32.33 16.68
N LEU A 25 -19.54 32.33 16.45
CA LEU A 25 -18.87 33.09 15.40
C LEU A 25 -18.44 32.11 14.31
N PHE A 26 -19.13 32.14 13.19
CA PHE A 26 -18.73 31.42 11.99
C PHE A 26 -17.85 32.30 11.10
N TYR A 27 -16.69 31.77 10.72
CA TYR A 27 -15.76 32.44 9.82
C TYR A 27 -15.29 31.52 8.67
N GLY A 28 -14.74 32.12 7.62
CA GLY A 28 -14.25 31.42 6.43
C GLY A 28 -15.32 31.19 5.36
N HIS A 29 -15.04 30.30 4.41
CA HIS A 29 -15.94 30.05 3.27
C HIS A 29 -17.17 29.21 3.65
N ALA A 30 -18.32 29.55 3.07
CA ALA A 30 -19.56 28.78 3.12
C ALA A 30 -19.53 27.58 2.15
N ARG A 31 -18.64 26.60 2.35
CA ARG A 31 -18.46 25.47 1.42
C ARG A 31 -19.67 24.53 1.35
N THR A 32 -20.08 24.03 2.52
CA THR A 32 -21.04 22.94 2.70
C THR A 32 -22.10 23.29 3.75
N TYR A 33 -22.29 24.59 3.97
CA TYR A 33 -23.14 25.19 5.01
C TYR A 33 -24.59 24.68 5.01
N ARG A 34 -25.11 24.22 3.86
CA ARG A 34 -26.43 23.58 3.75
C ARG A 34 -26.44 22.22 4.43
N GLN A 35 -25.47 21.38 4.10
CA GLN A 35 -25.35 20.01 4.62
C GLN A 35 -24.97 19.99 6.10
N THR A 36 -24.14 20.93 6.53
CA THR A 36 -23.70 21.03 7.93
C THR A 36 -24.76 21.63 8.85
N TYR A 37 -25.73 22.39 8.32
CA TYR A 37 -26.75 23.07 9.12
C TYR A 37 -27.58 22.12 9.96
N ASP A 38 -28.06 21.01 9.40
CA ASP A 38 -28.93 20.09 10.14
C ASP A 38 -28.22 19.49 11.35
N PHE A 39 -26.92 19.20 11.20
CA PHE A 39 -26.06 18.78 12.30
C PHE A 39 -25.82 19.89 13.31
N PHE A 40 -25.56 21.12 12.85
CA PHE A 40 -25.42 22.28 13.74
C PHE A 40 -26.69 22.53 14.55
N LYS A 41 -27.86 22.52 13.91
CA LYS A 41 -29.15 22.67 14.56
C LYS A 41 -29.37 21.56 15.59
N LYS A 42 -29.29 20.30 15.16
CA LYS A 42 -29.56 19.14 16.02
C LYS A 42 -28.59 19.03 17.19
N ASN A 43 -27.29 19.18 16.93
CA ASN A 43 -26.24 18.84 17.88
C ASN A 43 -25.63 20.05 18.60
N VAL A 44 -26.01 21.28 18.24
CA VAL A 44 -25.57 22.48 18.96
C VAL A 44 -26.77 23.32 19.41
N LEU A 45 -27.69 23.70 18.51
CA LEU A 45 -28.81 24.58 18.91
C LEU A 45 -29.84 23.85 19.78
N ASP A 46 -30.38 22.74 19.29
CA ASP A 46 -31.48 22.01 19.94
C ASP A 46 -31.06 21.46 21.31
N VAL A 47 -29.82 20.95 21.40
CA VAL A 47 -29.28 20.43 22.67
C VAL A 47 -28.94 21.51 23.68
N ASN A 48 -28.81 22.78 23.30
CA ASN A 48 -28.52 23.89 24.22
C ASN A 48 -29.72 24.87 24.32
N SER A 49 -30.95 24.37 24.17
CA SER A 49 -32.18 25.20 24.21
C SER A 49 -32.41 25.95 25.53
N GLU A 50 -31.73 25.54 26.61
CA GLU A 50 -31.74 26.20 27.91
C GLU A 50 -30.91 27.49 27.98
N ILE A 51 -30.04 27.76 27.00
CA ILE A 51 -29.24 28.99 26.91
C ILE A 51 -29.65 29.84 25.69
N GLU A 52 -29.34 31.14 25.71
CA GLU A 52 -29.55 32.06 24.59
C GLU A 52 -28.33 32.03 23.69
N ILE A 53 -28.52 31.61 22.44
CA ILE A 53 -27.46 31.50 21.44
C ILE A 53 -27.68 32.53 20.34
N ASP A 54 -26.67 33.38 20.16
CA ASP A 54 -26.62 34.38 19.11
C ASP A 54 -25.59 33.98 18.06
N VAL A 55 -25.97 34.00 16.77
CA VAL A 55 -25.09 33.60 15.66
C VAL A 55 -24.56 34.82 14.92
N TYR A 56 -23.27 34.83 14.63
CA TYR A 56 -22.57 35.83 13.82
C TYR A 56 -21.82 35.12 12.71
N ILE A 57 -21.90 35.66 11.49
CA ILE A 57 -21.30 35.03 10.32
C ILE A 57 -20.54 36.07 9.51
N HIS A 58 -19.25 35.81 9.30
CA HIS A 58 -18.49 36.40 8.20
C HIS A 58 -18.16 35.30 7.20
N THR A 59 -18.49 35.51 5.93
CA THR A 59 -18.09 34.61 4.84
C THR A 59 -17.53 35.40 3.66
N TRP A 60 -16.95 34.67 2.71
CA TRP A 60 -16.50 35.24 1.44
C TRP A 60 -17.61 35.22 0.39
N SER A 61 -17.46 36.04 -0.64
CA SER A 61 -18.33 36.11 -1.81
C SER A 61 -18.28 34.86 -2.70
N GLU A 62 -17.45 33.87 -2.36
CA GLU A 62 -17.32 32.59 -3.05
C GLU A 62 -17.42 31.42 -2.07
N LEU A 63 -18.01 30.31 -2.54
CA LEU A 63 -18.27 29.10 -1.74
C LEU A 63 -16.98 28.39 -1.33
N GLU A 64 -15.93 28.44 -2.15
CA GLU A 64 -14.59 27.91 -1.85
C GLU A 64 -13.57 28.66 -2.72
N HIS A 65 -12.37 28.92 -2.18
CA HIS A 65 -11.29 29.56 -2.95
C HIS A 65 -10.75 28.67 -4.07
N VAL A 66 -10.14 29.27 -5.11
CA VAL A 66 -9.54 28.53 -6.24
C VAL A 66 -8.09 28.07 -6.04
N ASP A 67 -7.36 28.57 -5.03
CA ASP A 67 -5.90 28.31 -4.93
C ASP A 67 -5.54 26.86 -4.55
N TYR A 68 -4.70 26.21 -5.34
CA TYR A 68 -4.31 24.81 -5.20
C TYR A 68 -3.28 24.62 -4.08
N ARG A 69 -3.73 24.66 -2.82
CA ARG A 69 -2.90 24.18 -1.70
C ARG A 69 -2.83 22.66 -1.76
N ARG A 70 -1.61 22.08 -1.67
CA ARG A 70 -1.35 20.61 -1.67
C ARG A 70 -2.00 19.83 -0.51
N GLN A 71 -2.74 20.49 0.39
CA GLN A 71 -3.21 19.91 1.65
C GLN A 71 -4.53 19.12 1.53
N TYR A 72 -5.35 19.38 0.51
CA TYR A 72 -6.56 18.59 0.22
C TYR A 72 -7.08 18.87 -1.20
N LYS A 73 -7.80 17.90 -1.74
CA LYS A 73 -8.45 17.97 -3.06
C LYS A 73 -9.73 18.80 -2.96
N LYS A 74 -9.87 19.82 -3.82
CA LYS A 74 -11.04 20.71 -3.82
C LYS A 74 -12.18 20.14 -4.64
N ASP A 75 -13.40 20.46 -4.23
CA ASP A 75 -14.60 20.11 -4.98
C ASP A 75 -14.82 21.13 -6.11
N PRO A 76 -14.65 20.74 -7.39
CA PRO A 76 -14.80 21.64 -8.52
C PRO A 76 -16.22 22.19 -8.65
N ARG A 77 -17.21 21.55 -8.00
CA ARG A 77 -18.60 22.02 -8.02
C ARG A 77 -18.85 23.24 -7.14
N ILE A 78 -17.91 23.62 -6.26
CA ILE A 78 -18.02 24.82 -5.41
C ILE A 78 -16.79 25.72 -5.46
N ALA A 79 -15.62 25.21 -5.85
CA ALA A 79 -14.40 26.00 -5.97
C ALA A 79 -14.56 27.15 -6.98
N GLY A 80 -14.29 28.37 -6.54
CA GLY A 80 -14.42 29.60 -7.33
C GLY A 80 -15.86 30.02 -7.66
N LYS A 81 -16.87 29.26 -7.20
CA LYS A 81 -18.26 29.63 -7.46
C LYS A 81 -18.70 30.75 -6.52
N PRO A 82 -19.35 31.80 -7.04
CA PRO A 82 -19.86 32.89 -6.21
C PRO A 82 -20.99 32.40 -5.31
N LEU A 83 -21.12 33.01 -4.13
CA LEU A 83 -22.25 32.82 -3.23
C LEU A 83 -23.51 33.41 -3.88
N GLN A 84 -24.49 32.57 -4.20
CA GLN A 84 -25.70 32.98 -4.93
C GLN A 84 -26.75 33.60 -4.00
N LYS A 85 -27.76 34.26 -4.58
CA LYS A 85 -28.90 34.81 -3.81
C LYS A 85 -29.58 33.74 -2.95
N ASP A 86 -29.78 32.54 -3.49
CA ASP A 86 -30.42 31.44 -2.77
C ASP A 86 -29.55 30.92 -1.62
N ASP A 87 -28.23 31.06 -1.72
CA ASP A 87 -27.31 30.71 -0.63
C ASP A 87 -27.42 31.71 0.52
N ILE A 88 -27.46 32.99 0.17
CA ILE A 88 -27.66 34.09 1.11
C ILE A 88 -29.02 33.97 1.81
N SER A 89 -30.09 33.68 1.08
CA SER A 89 -31.43 33.46 1.62
C SER A 89 -31.44 32.29 2.60
N PHE A 90 -30.85 31.14 2.23
CA PHE A 90 -30.76 29.99 3.12
C PHE A 90 -30.00 30.32 4.41
N ILE A 91 -28.85 31.00 4.33
CA ILE A 91 -28.08 31.36 5.52
C ILE A 91 -28.91 32.26 6.45
N LYS A 92 -29.59 33.28 5.89
CA LYS A 92 -30.43 34.18 6.68
C LYS A 92 -31.61 33.47 7.33
N GLU A 93 -32.30 32.60 6.59
CA GLU A 93 -33.49 31.88 7.05
C GLU A 93 -33.16 30.76 8.03
N LYS A 94 -32.06 30.02 7.83
CA LYS A 94 -31.74 28.85 8.66
C LYS A 94 -30.89 29.22 9.87
N TYR A 95 -29.81 29.99 9.67
CA TYR A 95 -28.88 30.33 10.75
C TYR A 95 -29.33 31.53 11.59
N HIS A 96 -30.30 32.33 11.12
CA HIS A 96 -30.79 33.53 11.81
C HIS A 96 -29.67 34.42 12.39
N PRO A 97 -28.65 34.80 11.61
CA PRO A 97 -27.51 35.53 12.14
C PRO A 97 -27.90 36.95 12.56
N ILE A 98 -27.45 37.38 13.73
CA ILE A 98 -27.61 38.77 14.22
C ILE A 98 -26.70 39.73 13.45
N GLY A 99 -25.49 39.27 13.13
CA GLY A 99 -24.58 39.97 12.25
C GLY A 99 -24.16 39.06 11.10
N PHE A 100 -24.31 39.53 9.87
CA PHE A 100 -23.92 38.80 8.67
C PHE A 100 -23.18 39.71 7.69
N LYS A 101 -21.95 39.34 7.34
CA LYS A 101 -21.12 40.07 6.38
C LYS A 101 -20.54 39.13 5.33
N ILE A 102 -20.55 39.59 4.08
CA ILE A 102 -19.96 38.92 2.93
C ILE A 102 -18.93 39.87 2.33
N ASP A 103 -17.67 39.46 2.30
CA ASP A 103 -16.58 40.22 1.68
C ASP A 103 -15.95 39.45 0.51
N LYS A 104 -15.24 40.16 -0.38
CA LYS A 104 -14.35 39.50 -1.35
C LYS A 104 -13.05 39.10 -0.65
N GLN A 105 -12.46 37.98 -1.06
CA GLN A 105 -11.13 37.63 -0.55
C GLN A 105 -10.13 38.75 -0.84
N LEU A 106 -9.27 39.00 0.14
CA LEU A 106 -8.22 39.99 0.03
C LEU A 106 -7.12 39.45 -0.87
N SER A 107 -6.46 40.37 -1.59
CA SER A 107 -5.26 40.15 -2.37
C SER A 107 -4.15 41.08 -1.88
N PHE A 108 -2.88 40.70 -2.10
CA PHE A 108 -1.76 41.59 -1.86
C PHE A 108 -1.55 42.53 -3.04
N ASN A 109 -1.23 43.79 -2.74
CA ASN A 109 -0.74 44.73 -3.76
C ASN A 109 0.72 44.43 -4.13
N GLU A 110 1.22 45.05 -5.19
CA GLU A 110 2.57 44.79 -5.71
C GLU A 110 3.68 45.10 -4.70
N MET A 111 3.52 46.15 -3.88
CA MET A 111 4.48 46.46 -2.81
C MET A 111 4.54 45.35 -1.75
N GLN A 112 3.39 44.83 -1.34
CA GLN A 112 3.28 43.74 -0.37
C GLN A 112 3.87 42.43 -0.94
N LYS A 113 3.57 42.09 -2.20
CA LYS A 113 4.16 40.92 -2.86
C LYS A 113 5.68 41.02 -2.97
N LYS A 114 6.18 42.21 -3.34
CA LYS A 114 7.62 42.50 -3.41
C LYS A 114 8.27 42.33 -2.03
N TYR A 115 7.68 42.92 -0.99
CA TYR A 115 8.16 42.78 0.39
C TYR A 115 8.22 41.31 0.86
N ILE A 116 7.17 40.52 0.59
CA ILE A 116 7.11 39.09 0.93
C ILE A 116 8.21 38.31 0.20
N THR A 117 8.41 38.60 -1.08
CA THR A 117 9.40 37.93 -1.94
C THR A 117 10.84 38.28 -1.53
N GLU A 118 11.13 39.56 -1.26
CA GLU A 118 12.47 40.03 -0.82
C GLU A 118 12.90 39.41 0.51
N LYS A 119 11.94 39.03 1.36
CA LYS A 119 12.20 38.32 2.62
C LYS A 119 12.29 36.80 2.47
N GLY A 120 12.21 36.28 1.25
CA GLY A 120 12.38 34.85 0.94
C GLY A 120 11.18 33.98 1.29
N PHE A 121 9.96 34.53 1.31
CA PHE A 121 8.77 33.82 1.78
C PHE A 121 7.77 33.44 0.67
N ASN A 122 6.90 32.47 0.98
CA ASN A 122 5.85 32.00 0.07
C ASN A 122 4.57 32.86 0.19
N GLU A 123 4.22 33.58 -0.88
CA GLU A 123 3.01 34.40 -1.01
C GLU A 123 1.72 33.65 -0.67
N LYS A 124 1.58 32.40 -1.12
CA LYS A 124 0.37 31.58 -0.91
C LYS A 124 0.11 31.27 0.56
N SER A 125 1.17 31.06 1.32
CA SER A 125 1.08 30.82 2.77
C SER A 125 0.67 32.10 3.52
N TYR A 126 1.15 33.26 3.06
CA TYR A 126 0.76 34.55 3.62
C TYR A 126 -0.70 34.87 3.37
N ILE A 127 -1.15 34.77 2.12
CA ILE A 127 -2.51 35.20 1.74
C ILE A 127 -3.58 34.36 2.43
N ALA A 128 -3.30 33.07 2.67
CA ALA A 128 -4.17 32.18 3.43
C ALA A 128 -4.35 32.65 4.89
N ASN A 129 -3.27 32.92 5.59
CA ASN A 129 -3.32 33.40 6.99
C ASN A 129 -3.90 34.82 7.08
N TYR A 130 -3.62 35.66 6.08
CA TYR A 130 -4.15 37.01 5.99
C TYR A 130 -5.67 37.03 5.83
N ASN A 131 -6.22 36.20 4.93
CA ASN A 131 -7.66 36.05 4.78
C ASN A 131 -8.31 35.40 6.01
N ILE A 132 -7.71 34.36 6.60
CA ILE A 132 -8.27 33.71 7.80
C ILE A 132 -8.35 34.69 8.98
N SER A 133 -7.27 35.41 9.27
CA SER A 133 -7.25 36.42 10.34
C SER A 133 -8.26 37.53 10.11
N TYR A 134 -8.40 38.01 8.86
CA TYR A 134 -9.40 39.00 8.50
C TYR A 134 -10.81 38.49 8.81
N SER A 135 -11.15 37.29 8.33
CA SER A 135 -12.47 36.72 8.54
C SER A 135 -12.80 36.50 10.01
N MET A 136 -11.83 36.09 10.84
CA MET A 136 -12.00 35.98 12.29
C MET A 136 -12.22 37.36 12.93
N GLN A 137 -11.43 38.37 12.52
CA GLN A 137 -11.51 39.74 13.03
C GLN A 137 -12.86 40.38 12.68
N GLU A 138 -13.30 40.27 11.43
CA GLU A 138 -14.58 40.82 10.97
C GLU A 138 -15.78 40.15 11.64
N CYS A 139 -15.76 38.83 11.81
CA CYS A 139 -16.82 38.13 12.54
C CYS A 139 -16.90 38.62 14.01
N ASN A 140 -15.75 38.81 14.67
CA ASN A 140 -15.73 39.36 16.03
C ASN A 140 -16.16 40.85 16.07
N LYS A 141 -15.87 41.65 15.03
CA LYS A 141 -16.37 43.03 14.92
C LYS A 141 -17.90 43.07 14.83
N LEU A 142 -18.52 42.19 14.03
CA LEU A 142 -19.99 42.07 13.94
C LEU A 142 -20.60 41.83 15.32
N ARG A 143 -20.02 40.92 16.10
CA ARG A 143 -20.43 40.68 17.49
C ARG A 143 -20.35 41.95 18.33
N LYS A 144 -19.21 42.66 18.30
CA LYS A 144 -18.98 43.87 19.11
C LYS A 144 -19.93 45.02 18.77
N GLN A 145 -20.28 45.18 17.49
CA GLN A 145 -21.17 46.26 17.03
C GLN A 145 -22.56 46.21 17.67
N THR A 146 -23.00 45.03 18.13
CA THR A 146 -24.29 44.88 18.80
C THR A 146 -24.32 45.41 20.24
N GLY A 147 -23.15 45.63 20.86
CA GLY A 147 -23.03 45.99 22.28
C GLY A 147 -23.48 44.89 23.25
N LYS A 148 -23.89 43.70 22.77
CA LYS A 148 -24.30 42.58 23.61
C LYS A 148 -23.11 41.99 24.36
N LYS A 149 -23.33 41.60 25.62
CA LYS A 149 -22.36 40.88 26.46
C LYS A 149 -22.67 39.39 26.45
N TYR A 150 -21.62 38.57 26.34
CA TYR A 150 -21.70 37.12 26.26
C TYR A 150 -20.86 36.49 27.37
N ASP A 151 -21.39 35.41 27.94
CA ASP A 151 -20.69 34.62 28.96
C ASP A 151 -19.58 33.77 28.33
N LEU A 152 -19.86 33.20 27.15
CA LEU A 152 -18.91 32.43 26.35
C LEU A 152 -19.08 32.73 24.87
N ILE A 153 -18.00 32.47 24.12
CA ILE A 153 -17.99 32.59 22.67
C ILE A 153 -17.42 31.32 22.06
N VAL A 154 -18.17 30.74 21.14
CA VAL A 154 -17.76 29.62 20.30
C VAL A 154 -17.26 30.18 18.98
N LEU A 155 -16.04 29.86 18.60
CA LEU A 155 -15.48 30.19 17.29
C LEU A 155 -15.42 28.91 16.44
N SER A 156 -16.05 28.93 15.28
CA SER A 156 -16.20 27.75 14.41
C SER A 156 -16.31 28.14 12.92
N ARG A 157 -16.53 27.16 12.05
CA ARG A 157 -16.65 27.32 10.59
C ARG A 157 -17.94 26.70 10.05
N LEU A 158 -18.45 27.24 8.94
CA LEU A 158 -19.66 26.76 8.28
C LEU A 158 -19.51 25.37 7.65
N ASP A 159 -18.28 24.88 7.48
CA ASP A 159 -17.97 23.58 6.87
C ASP A 159 -17.67 22.48 7.90
N ILE A 160 -18.14 22.63 9.14
CA ILE A 160 -17.99 21.66 10.23
C ILE A 160 -19.30 20.89 10.46
N ILE A 161 -19.21 19.56 10.45
CA ILE A 161 -20.26 18.65 10.92
C ILE A 161 -20.04 18.38 12.41
N PHE A 162 -21.01 18.74 13.25
CA PHE A 162 -21.09 18.27 14.64
C PHE A 162 -21.77 16.90 14.66
N ARG A 163 -21.03 15.81 14.82
CA ARG A 163 -21.53 14.42 14.76
C ARG A 163 -22.22 13.97 16.04
N LYS A 164 -21.76 14.47 17.19
CA LYS A 164 -22.34 14.21 18.52
C LYS A 164 -22.90 15.51 19.11
N PRO A 165 -23.79 15.46 20.11
CA PRO A 165 -24.23 16.65 20.82
C PRO A 165 -23.07 17.41 21.49
N LEU A 166 -22.92 18.70 21.18
CA LEU A 166 -22.05 19.64 21.89
C LEU A 166 -22.88 20.41 22.92
N LYS A 167 -23.08 19.84 24.11
CA LYS A 167 -23.56 20.62 25.26
C LYS A 167 -22.43 21.56 25.69
N ILE A 168 -22.60 22.87 25.44
CA ILE A 168 -21.50 23.85 25.49
C ILE A 168 -20.82 23.83 26.86
N PHE A 169 -21.58 23.94 27.94
CA PHE A 169 -21.01 23.96 29.29
C PHE A 169 -20.57 22.59 29.81
N ASP A 170 -21.22 21.50 29.37
CA ASP A 170 -20.86 20.15 29.81
C ASP A 170 -19.56 19.67 29.15
N SER A 171 -19.29 20.11 27.91
CA SER A 171 -18.04 19.81 27.19
C SER A 171 -16.79 20.41 27.84
N LEU A 172 -16.98 21.36 28.78
CA LEU A 172 -15.93 21.97 29.59
C LEU A 172 -15.69 21.22 30.91
N GLN A 173 -16.48 20.18 31.21
CA GLN A 173 -16.43 19.42 32.46
C GLN A 173 -15.70 18.08 32.28
N HIS A 174 -14.99 17.67 33.33
CA HIS A 174 -14.25 16.40 33.41
C HIS A 174 -15.20 15.20 33.38
N ASN A 175 -14.85 14.16 32.62
CA ASN A 175 -15.40 12.81 32.74
C ASN A 175 -14.28 11.94 33.32
N ASP A 176 -14.56 11.10 34.33
CA ASP A 176 -13.62 10.45 35.27
C ASP A 176 -12.51 9.53 34.66
N GLN A 177 -12.23 9.58 33.35
CA GLN A 177 -11.34 8.65 32.64
C GLN A 177 -9.96 9.24 32.23
N ALA A 178 -9.65 10.51 32.51
CA ALA A 178 -8.34 11.07 32.16
C ALA A 178 -7.73 11.84 33.35
N ASN A 179 -6.60 11.38 33.89
CA ASN A 179 -5.85 12.00 34.99
C ASN A 179 -5.26 13.39 34.66
N ILE A 180 -6.10 14.41 34.42
CA ILE A 180 -5.64 15.79 34.28
C ILE A 180 -6.55 16.71 35.09
N ASP A 181 -6.01 17.19 36.20
CA ASP A 181 -6.69 17.97 37.23
C ASP A 181 -6.83 19.45 36.79
N PHE A 182 -8.04 19.89 36.45
CA PHE A 182 -8.30 21.23 35.93
C PHE A 182 -9.47 21.93 36.63
N LEU A 183 -9.41 22.14 37.95
CA LEU A 183 -10.35 23.03 38.65
C LEU A 183 -9.73 23.79 39.84
N SER A 184 -8.72 24.62 39.58
CA SER A 184 -8.23 25.62 40.54
C SER A 184 -8.14 27.01 39.90
N TYR A 185 -9.28 27.57 39.49
CA TYR A 185 -9.33 28.94 38.93
C TYR A 185 -10.46 29.77 39.56
N ASP A 186 -10.19 31.06 39.75
CA ASP A 186 -11.11 32.04 40.34
C ASP A 186 -11.99 32.69 39.25
N LYS A 187 -13.05 33.39 39.65
CA LYS A 187 -14.04 34.05 38.79
C LYS A 187 -13.43 35.05 37.80
N ASN A 188 -12.25 35.61 38.10
CA ASN A 188 -11.52 36.52 37.22
C ASN A 188 -10.71 35.81 36.10
N ASP A 189 -10.63 34.46 36.13
CA ASP A 189 -9.85 33.68 35.15
C ASP A 189 -10.66 33.32 33.89
N PHE A 190 -12.00 33.39 33.94
CA PHE A 190 -12.87 32.98 32.83
C PHE A 190 -12.84 33.94 31.63
N GLU A 191 -12.52 35.22 31.85
CA GLU A 191 -12.32 36.16 30.73
C GLU A 191 -11.04 35.87 29.94
N ASN A 192 -10.06 35.22 30.58
CA ASN A 192 -8.74 34.93 30.01
C ASN A 192 -8.57 33.45 29.63
N ILE A 193 -9.65 32.65 29.62
CA ILE A 193 -9.60 31.22 29.30
C ILE A 193 -9.88 30.92 27.83
N VAL A 194 -9.30 29.84 27.33
CA VAL A 194 -9.47 29.31 25.97
C VAL A 194 -9.55 27.79 26.04
N PHE A 195 -10.70 27.23 25.69
CA PHE A 195 -10.93 25.81 25.53
C PHE A 195 -10.81 25.41 24.06
N TYR A 196 -10.09 24.33 23.76
CA TYR A 196 -9.92 23.86 22.38
C TYR A 196 -9.90 22.33 22.30
N THR A 197 -10.17 21.80 21.11
CA THR A 197 -10.30 20.36 20.88
C THR A 197 -8.93 19.69 20.68
N TYR A 198 -8.75 18.45 21.13
CA TYR A 198 -7.60 17.63 20.74
C TYR A 198 -7.93 16.68 19.56
N MET A 199 -6.89 16.27 18.83
CA MET A 199 -6.95 15.28 17.75
C MET A 199 -6.30 13.96 18.18
N GLU A 200 -7.05 12.86 18.14
CA GLU A 200 -6.55 11.50 18.37
C GLU A 200 -6.09 10.93 17.02
N SER A 201 -4.81 10.59 16.84
CA SER A 201 -4.28 10.12 15.54
C SER A 201 -3.94 8.63 15.53
N ASN A 202 -4.50 7.88 14.58
CA ASN A 202 -4.14 6.48 14.28
C ASN A 202 -2.89 6.33 13.37
N SER A 203 -2.21 7.41 13.01
CA SER A 203 -1.07 7.43 12.08
C SER A 203 0.18 8.09 12.69
N MET A 204 1.25 7.29 12.73
CA MET A 204 2.63 7.51 13.23
C MET A 204 3.33 8.88 13.01
N GLU A 205 4.32 9.12 13.87
CA GLU A 205 5.65 9.72 13.60
C GLU A 205 5.83 11.17 13.09
N LEU A 206 4.80 11.92 12.75
CA LEU A 206 4.95 13.36 12.45
C LEU A 206 4.60 14.22 13.67
N PHE A 207 5.56 15.03 14.13
CA PHE A 207 5.58 15.91 15.32
C PHE A 207 6.15 15.32 16.62
N ARG A 208 7.40 14.87 16.55
CA ARG A 208 8.28 14.85 17.72
C ARG A 208 8.61 16.29 18.15
N ASN A 209 8.47 16.54 19.46
CA ASN A 209 8.88 17.70 20.26
C ASN A 209 7.80 18.77 20.59
N GLN A 210 7.37 18.75 21.86
CA GLN A 210 6.75 19.80 22.69
C GLN A 210 5.43 20.47 22.26
N ARG A 211 4.86 20.20 21.08
CA ARG A 211 3.62 20.84 20.58
C ARG A 211 2.50 19.86 20.22
N LYS A 212 2.28 18.85 21.06
CA LYS A 212 1.31 17.74 20.83
C LYS A 212 -0.17 18.14 20.78
N TYR A 213 -0.54 19.37 21.16
CA TYR A 213 -1.92 19.72 21.45
C TYR A 213 -2.38 21.06 20.84
N ILE A 214 -2.08 21.38 19.58
CA ILE A 214 -2.49 22.68 18.98
C ILE A 214 -3.26 22.49 17.66
N THR A 215 -3.27 21.28 17.12
CA THR A 215 -3.95 20.96 15.86
C THR A 215 -5.47 21.04 16.00
N GLY A 216 -6.12 21.89 15.20
CA GLY A 216 -7.58 22.05 15.19
C GLY A 216 -8.13 23.19 16.05
N ILE A 217 -7.28 23.99 16.71
CA ILE A 217 -7.72 25.18 17.45
C ILE A 217 -8.38 26.24 16.53
N ASP A 218 -8.04 26.25 15.24
CA ASP A 218 -8.68 27.07 14.20
C ASP A 218 -9.96 26.45 13.62
N LEU A 219 -10.42 25.32 14.16
CA LEU A 219 -11.65 24.68 13.69
C LEU A 219 -12.77 24.89 14.70
N LEU A 220 -12.47 24.63 15.97
CA LEU A 220 -13.43 24.79 17.06
C LEU A 220 -12.70 25.15 18.35
N LEU A 221 -13.05 26.30 18.91
CA LEU A 221 -12.65 26.70 20.26
C LEU A 221 -13.81 27.40 20.98
N ILE A 222 -13.78 27.36 22.31
CA ILE A 222 -14.71 28.06 23.20
C ILE A 222 -13.89 28.93 24.14
N ALA A 223 -14.16 30.23 24.21
CA ALA A 223 -13.35 31.13 25.02
C ALA A 223 -14.17 32.26 25.64
N GLY A 224 -13.60 32.89 26.66
CA GLY A 224 -14.14 34.12 27.25
C GLY A 224 -14.12 35.29 26.27
N SER A 225 -14.95 36.30 26.51
CA SER A 225 -15.08 37.45 25.58
C SER A 225 -13.76 38.19 25.34
N LYS A 226 -12.94 38.37 26.38
CA LYS A 226 -11.63 39.04 26.28
C LYS A 226 -10.61 38.16 25.55
N SER A 227 -10.56 36.86 25.86
CA SER A 227 -9.73 35.90 25.11
C SER A 227 -10.02 35.89 23.60
N ILE A 228 -11.29 35.88 23.18
CA ILE A 228 -11.64 35.95 21.76
C ILE A 228 -11.17 37.24 21.12
N ASP A 229 -11.27 38.36 21.84
CA ASP A 229 -10.80 39.65 21.34
C ASP A 229 -9.30 39.64 21.05
N CYS A 230 -8.52 39.00 21.91
CA CYS A 230 -7.09 38.78 21.68
C CYS A 230 -6.84 37.80 20.52
N ILE A 231 -7.53 36.66 20.50
CA ILE A 231 -7.36 35.59 19.49
C ILE A 231 -7.74 36.04 18.08
N CYS A 232 -8.71 36.93 17.92
CA CYS A 232 -9.14 37.43 16.61
C CYS A 232 -8.36 38.69 16.18
N ASN A 233 -7.44 39.22 16.99
CA ASN A 233 -6.73 40.47 16.72
C ASN A 233 -5.26 40.25 16.32
N TRP A 234 -5.04 39.62 15.15
CA TRP A 234 -3.70 39.42 14.60
C TRP A 234 -3.58 39.70 13.09
N HIS A 235 -4.66 40.14 12.43
CA HIS A 235 -4.66 40.42 10.99
C HIS A 235 -3.59 41.44 10.58
N ASN A 236 -3.52 42.57 11.30
CA ASN A 236 -2.55 43.64 11.05
C ASN A 236 -1.10 43.23 11.40
N GLU A 237 -0.92 42.11 12.10
CA GLU A 237 0.40 41.58 12.46
C GLU A 237 0.92 40.57 11.46
N VAL A 238 0.05 39.96 10.65
CA VAL A 238 0.45 38.96 9.64
C VAL A 238 1.56 39.49 8.74
N LEU A 239 1.47 40.77 8.32
CA LEU A 239 2.45 41.41 7.45
C LEU A 239 3.74 41.86 8.16
N LYS A 240 3.75 41.89 9.50
CA LYS A 240 4.90 42.36 10.31
C LYS A 240 5.89 41.25 10.67
N PHE A 241 5.50 39.99 10.50
CA PHE A 241 6.31 38.85 10.87
C PHE A 241 6.49 37.88 9.69
N PRO A 242 7.59 37.11 9.64
CA PRO A 242 7.70 35.93 8.78
C PRO A 242 6.47 35.05 8.90
N PRO A 243 6.04 34.34 7.83
CA PRO A 243 4.99 33.37 7.97
C PRO A 243 5.57 32.27 8.86
N MET A 244 4.96 32.02 10.02
CA MET A 244 5.50 31.10 11.03
C MET A 244 5.48 29.62 10.58
N GLY A 245 5.48 29.31 9.28
CA GLY A 245 5.62 27.97 8.71
C GLY A 245 4.48 27.00 9.01
N ALA A 246 3.46 27.37 9.79
CA ALA A 246 2.25 26.58 9.96
C ALA A 246 1.04 27.50 10.01
N GLY A 247 -0.14 26.92 9.81
CA GLY A 247 -1.42 27.59 9.63
C GLY A 247 -1.88 28.49 10.80
N PRO A 248 -3.15 28.93 10.77
CA PRO A 248 -3.72 29.83 11.79
C PRO A 248 -3.50 29.37 13.23
N GLU A 249 -3.31 28.08 13.47
CA GLU A 249 -3.09 27.49 14.79
C GLU A 249 -1.85 28.07 15.51
N ARG A 250 -0.76 28.36 14.78
CA ARG A 250 0.44 28.99 15.38
C ARG A 250 0.19 30.44 15.75
N TRP A 251 -0.59 31.17 14.96
CA TRP A 251 -0.96 32.55 15.26
C TRP A 251 -1.88 32.65 16.47
N ILE A 252 -2.87 31.76 16.56
CA ILE A 252 -3.76 31.67 17.72
C ILE A 252 -2.95 31.31 18.97
N THR A 253 -2.03 30.33 18.88
CA THR A 253 -1.13 29.97 19.99
C THR A 253 -0.24 31.13 20.42
N LYS A 254 0.32 31.88 19.45
CA LYS A 254 1.13 33.07 19.73
C LYS A 254 0.31 34.09 20.52
N LYS A 255 -0.94 34.35 20.13
CA LYS A 255 -1.83 35.27 20.87
C LYS A 255 -2.14 34.78 22.27
N ILE A 256 -2.41 33.49 22.43
CA ILE A 256 -2.62 32.88 23.75
C ILE A 256 -1.39 33.12 24.65
N TYR A 257 -0.19 32.93 24.13
CA TYR A 257 1.05 33.17 24.87
C TYR A 257 1.30 34.65 25.19
N GLU A 258 1.18 35.54 24.19
CA GLU A 258 1.43 36.98 24.33
C GLU A 258 0.51 37.64 25.37
N TYR A 259 -0.76 37.23 25.39
CA TYR A 259 -1.76 37.76 26.31
C TYR A 259 -1.88 36.95 27.60
N LYS A 260 -1.00 35.96 27.82
CA LYS A 260 -1.01 35.07 29.00
C LYS A 260 -2.38 34.45 29.25
N LEU A 261 -3.04 34.01 28.18
CA LEU A 261 -4.35 33.35 28.26
C LEU A 261 -4.19 31.92 28.77
N ASN A 262 -5.16 31.47 29.57
CA ASN A 262 -5.22 30.13 30.11
C ASN A 262 -5.77 29.16 29.07
N LEU A 263 -4.92 28.26 28.56
CA LEU A 263 -5.27 27.30 27.53
C LEU A 263 -5.67 25.95 28.13
N GLN A 264 -6.86 25.47 27.77
CA GLN A 264 -7.50 24.30 28.35
C GLN A 264 -8.06 23.35 27.28
N LEU A 265 -8.03 22.05 27.54
CA LEU A 265 -8.61 21.06 26.63
C LEU A 265 -10.12 20.95 26.82
N MET A 266 -10.85 20.85 25.70
CA MET A 266 -12.29 20.56 25.66
C MET A 266 -12.53 19.07 25.43
N TYR A 267 -13.50 18.49 26.14
CA TYR A 267 -13.90 17.07 26.03
C TYR A 267 -14.84 16.85 24.83
N TYR A 268 -14.35 17.21 23.64
CA TYR A 268 -15.11 17.14 22.40
C TYR A 268 -14.16 16.93 21.22
N LYS A 269 -13.79 15.66 21.00
CA LYS A 269 -12.64 15.29 20.17
C LYS A 269 -12.98 15.14 18.68
N LYS A 270 -11.98 15.39 17.83
CA LYS A 270 -12.03 15.11 16.38
C LYS A 270 -11.33 13.78 16.07
N PRO A 271 -11.84 12.91 15.17
CA PRO A 271 -13.03 13.08 14.33
C PRO A 271 -14.35 12.57 14.94
N GLU A 272 -14.32 12.07 16.18
CA GLU A 272 -15.47 11.37 16.77
C GLU A 272 -16.68 12.28 17.00
N CYS A 273 -16.47 13.46 17.57
CA CYS A 273 -17.53 14.40 17.93
C CYS A 273 -17.82 15.39 16.80
N TYR A 274 -16.82 15.72 15.98
CA TYR A 274 -17.01 16.59 14.82
C TYR A 274 -15.98 16.31 13.71
N THR A 275 -16.31 16.67 12.47
CA THR A 275 -15.40 16.57 11.32
C THR A 275 -15.60 17.74 10.36
N ILE A 276 -14.69 17.89 9.39
CA ILE A 276 -14.82 18.91 8.34
C ILE A 276 -15.44 18.27 7.10
N LEU A 277 -16.47 18.90 6.54
CA LEU A 277 -17.06 18.52 5.25
C LEU A 277 -16.70 19.60 4.23
N ARG A 278 -15.69 19.35 3.38
CA ARG A 278 -15.18 20.38 2.44
C ARG A 278 -15.74 20.28 1.02
N SER A 279 -16.57 19.28 0.76
CA SER A 279 -17.21 19.01 -0.53
C SER A 279 -18.66 18.66 -0.29
N ASN A 280 -19.57 19.06 -1.18
CA ASN A 280 -20.95 18.62 -1.06
C ASN A 280 -20.99 17.09 -1.20
N GLU A 281 -21.59 16.36 -0.26
CA GLU A 281 -21.83 14.93 -0.48
C GLU A 281 -22.57 14.73 -1.81
N TYR A 282 -22.11 13.76 -2.58
CA TYR A 282 -22.75 13.30 -3.81
C TYR A 282 -24.22 12.98 -3.55
N GLY A 283 -25.13 13.32 -4.47
CA GLY A 283 -26.48 12.76 -4.40
C GLY A 283 -26.41 11.22 -4.32
N GLU A 284 -27.34 10.56 -3.62
CA GLU A 284 -27.33 9.11 -3.38
C GLU A 284 -27.00 8.29 -4.64
N SER A 285 -27.53 8.72 -5.79
CA SER A 285 -27.28 8.12 -7.11
C SER A 285 -25.79 8.07 -7.50
N ILE A 286 -25.01 9.14 -7.27
CA ILE A 286 -23.59 9.18 -7.65
C ILE A 286 -22.76 8.35 -6.65
N SER A 287 -23.10 8.41 -5.35
CA SER A 287 -22.44 7.59 -4.33
C SER A 287 -22.56 6.09 -4.64
N GLN A 288 -23.76 5.66 -5.06
CA GLN A 288 -24.01 4.28 -5.47
C GLN A 288 -23.22 3.88 -6.73
N GLN A 289 -23.17 4.75 -7.75
CA GLN A 289 -22.35 4.50 -8.94
C GLN A 289 -20.85 4.44 -8.61
N LEU A 290 -20.33 5.30 -7.74
CA LEU A 290 -18.92 5.23 -7.34
C LEU A 290 -18.60 3.96 -6.54
N PHE A 291 -19.56 3.43 -5.78
CA PHE A 291 -19.41 2.14 -5.11
C PHE A 291 -19.29 0.99 -6.12
N TYR A 292 -20.26 0.87 -7.04
CA TYR A 292 -20.23 -0.19 -8.06
C TYR A 292 -19.04 -0.06 -9.00
N LEU A 293 -18.58 1.16 -9.31
CA LEU A 293 -17.37 1.40 -10.11
C LEU A 293 -16.14 0.79 -9.44
N LYS A 294 -16.02 0.92 -8.12
CA LYS A 294 -14.92 0.33 -7.36
C LYS A 294 -15.00 -1.19 -7.34
N GLU A 295 -16.20 -1.75 -7.17
CA GLU A 295 -16.40 -3.20 -7.23
C GLU A 295 -16.06 -3.76 -8.60
N ALA A 296 -16.55 -3.16 -9.69
CA ALA A 296 -16.24 -3.57 -11.06
C ALA A 296 -14.73 -3.56 -11.35
N LYS A 297 -14.01 -2.54 -10.86
CA LYS A 297 -12.54 -2.47 -10.97
C LYS A 297 -11.83 -3.60 -10.21
N LYS A 298 -12.35 -4.06 -9.05
CA LYS A 298 -11.79 -5.22 -8.33
C LYS A 298 -12.01 -6.53 -9.09
N HIS A 299 -13.12 -6.66 -9.81
CA HIS A 299 -13.44 -7.83 -10.60
C HIS A 299 -12.76 -7.84 -11.98
N TRP A 300 -12.06 -6.76 -12.34
CA TRP A 300 -11.48 -6.53 -13.67
C TRP A 300 -12.54 -6.56 -14.78
N ASP A 301 -13.74 -6.06 -14.49
CA ASP A 301 -14.81 -5.92 -15.49
C ASP A 301 -14.66 -4.61 -16.26
N TYR A 302 -13.77 -4.63 -17.25
CA TYR A 302 -13.35 -3.40 -17.94
C TYR A 302 -14.49 -2.73 -18.72
N GLU A 303 -15.39 -3.53 -19.30
CA GLU A 303 -16.55 -3.06 -20.05
C GLU A 303 -17.61 -2.45 -19.14
N HIS A 304 -17.88 -3.08 -17.99
CA HIS A 304 -18.78 -2.49 -17.01
C HIS A 304 -18.21 -1.17 -16.46
N VAL A 305 -16.93 -1.12 -16.10
CA VAL A 305 -16.25 0.11 -15.67
C VAL A 305 -16.36 1.22 -16.71
N ARG A 306 -16.23 0.89 -18.01
CA ARG A 306 -16.39 1.86 -19.10
C ARG A 306 -17.80 2.46 -19.11
N ARG A 307 -18.84 1.62 -19.16
CA ARG A 307 -20.25 2.06 -19.16
C ARG A 307 -20.58 2.91 -17.93
N MET A 308 -20.04 2.53 -16.78
CA MET A 308 -20.23 3.28 -15.55
C MET A 308 -19.62 4.68 -15.60
N TYR A 309 -18.43 4.82 -16.18
CA TYR A 309 -17.83 6.13 -16.42
C TYR A 309 -18.64 6.95 -17.43
N GLU A 310 -19.16 6.34 -18.50
CA GLU A 310 -20.04 7.04 -19.46
C GLU A 310 -21.28 7.62 -18.78
N GLU A 311 -21.93 6.85 -17.89
CA GLU A 311 -23.06 7.33 -17.10
C GLU A 311 -22.65 8.43 -16.10
N LEU A 312 -21.52 8.27 -15.41
CA LEU A 312 -21.01 9.29 -14.49
C LEU A 312 -20.71 10.61 -15.19
N VAL A 313 -20.14 10.57 -16.40
CA VAL A 313 -19.81 11.76 -17.20
C VAL A 313 -21.07 12.47 -17.69
N LYS A 314 -22.15 11.73 -18.02
CA LYS A 314 -23.46 12.32 -18.35
C LYS A 314 -24.10 13.03 -17.16
N ILE A 315 -23.93 12.49 -15.95
CA ILE A 315 -24.47 13.07 -14.73
C ILE A 315 -23.63 14.27 -14.27
N ASP A 316 -22.32 14.13 -14.30
CA ASP A 316 -21.36 15.16 -13.88
C ASP A 316 -20.09 15.09 -14.74
N GLU A 317 -19.93 16.08 -15.60
CA GLU A 317 -18.81 16.16 -16.55
C GLU A 317 -17.44 16.24 -15.85
N CYS A 318 -17.37 16.51 -14.54
CA CYS A 318 -16.10 16.51 -13.82
C CYS A 318 -15.38 15.16 -13.79
N TYR A 319 -16.08 14.06 -14.10
CA TYR A 319 -15.50 12.72 -14.26
C TYR A 319 -14.85 12.47 -15.62
N LEU A 320 -14.96 13.39 -16.58
CA LEU A 320 -14.47 13.21 -17.94
C LEU A 320 -12.98 12.82 -17.96
N PHE A 321 -12.14 13.50 -17.20
CA PHE A 321 -10.70 13.26 -17.22
C PHE A 321 -10.29 11.99 -16.47
N GLU A 322 -11.04 11.59 -15.43
CA GLU A 322 -10.86 10.27 -14.81
C GLU A 322 -11.23 9.15 -15.80
N TYR A 323 -12.31 9.33 -16.56
CA TYR A 323 -12.70 8.39 -17.60
C TYR A 323 -11.65 8.31 -18.70
N VAL A 324 -11.16 9.45 -19.19
CA VAL A 324 -10.10 9.53 -20.20
C VAL A 324 -8.80 8.87 -19.72
N HIS A 325 -8.42 9.08 -18.45
CA HIS A 325 -7.28 8.40 -17.86
C HIS A 325 -7.47 6.87 -17.85
N TYR A 326 -8.66 6.41 -17.45
CA TYR A 326 -9.00 4.98 -17.51
C TYR A 326 -8.90 4.43 -18.94
N LEU A 327 -9.51 5.11 -19.93
CA LEU A 327 -9.43 4.73 -21.35
C LEU A 327 -7.99 4.67 -21.87
N ALA A 328 -7.13 5.60 -21.44
CA ALA A 328 -5.72 5.61 -21.83
C ALA A 328 -4.99 4.38 -21.29
N ASP A 329 -5.31 3.96 -20.07
CA ASP A 329 -4.71 2.76 -19.46
C ASP A 329 -5.14 1.46 -20.13
N ILE A 330 -6.38 1.39 -20.61
CA ILE A 330 -6.88 0.23 -21.35
C ILE A 330 -6.71 0.37 -22.88
N GLY A 331 -6.04 1.43 -23.35
CA GLY A 331 -5.65 1.58 -24.75
C GLY A 331 -6.78 1.94 -25.72
N HIS A 332 -7.80 2.71 -25.31
CA HIS A 332 -8.86 3.19 -26.20
C HIS A 332 -8.63 4.65 -26.62
N LEU A 333 -7.61 4.85 -27.47
CA LEU A 333 -7.22 6.18 -27.94
C LEU A 333 -8.22 6.79 -28.94
N ASP A 334 -8.95 5.97 -29.67
CA ASP A 334 -10.06 6.39 -30.53
C ASP A 334 -11.21 7.03 -29.72
N LEU A 335 -11.59 6.41 -28.60
CA LEU A 335 -12.64 6.93 -27.73
C LEU A 335 -12.24 8.25 -27.07
N ILE A 336 -10.99 8.38 -26.61
CA ILE A 336 -10.50 9.65 -26.06
C ILE A 336 -10.53 10.75 -27.13
N TYR A 337 -10.13 10.44 -28.37
CA TYR A 337 -10.21 11.38 -29.47
C TYR A 337 -11.66 11.85 -29.69
N LYS A 338 -12.61 10.90 -29.77
CA LYS A 338 -14.04 11.23 -29.90
C LYS A 338 -14.52 12.13 -28.76
N LEU A 339 -14.18 11.81 -27.50
CA LEU A 339 -14.57 12.61 -26.35
C LEU A 339 -14.03 14.05 -26.43
N PHE A 340 -12.74 14.21 -26.73
CA PHE A 340 -12.08 15.52 -26.75
C PHE A 340 -12.50 16.39 -27.93
N PHE A 341 -12.60 15.82 -29.12
CA PHE A 341 -12.73 16.60 -30.35
C PHE A 341 -14.14 16.61 -30.93
N ILE A 342 -14.97 15.61 -30.61
CA ILE A 342 -16.32 15.46 -31.17
C ILE A 342 -17.39 15.71 -30.10
N ASP A 343 -17.39 14.94 -29.00
CA ASP A 343 -18.51 14.95 -28.05
C ASP A 343 -18.51 16.19 -27.16
N PHE A 344 -17.34 16.59 -26.62
CA PHE A 344 -17.21 17.81 -25.79
C PHE A 344 -16.70 19.02 -26.57
N GLY A 345 -15.80 18.78 -27.53
CA GLY A 345 -15.10 19.82 -28.28
C GLY A 345 -13.94 20.46 -27.49
N LEU A 346 -12.91 20.88 -28.23
CA LEU A 346 -11.64 21.34 -27.68
C LEU A 346 -11.78 22.58 -26.78
N GLU A 347 -12.69 23.51 -27.12
CA GLU A 347 -12.94 24.72 -26.33
C GLU A 347 -13.41 24.36 -24.91
N LYS A 348 -14.39 23.47 -24.81
CA LYS A 348 -14.94 23.02 -23.53
C LYS A 348 -13.91 22.24 -22.72
N VAL A 349 -13.15 21.34 -23.37
CA VAL A 349 -12.07 20.59 -22.73
C VAL A 349 -10.99 21.53 -22.19
N ASN A 350 -10.55 22.52 -22.96
CA ASN A 350 -9.57 23.50 -22.49
C ASN A 350 -10.08 24.31 -21.29
N LYS A 351 -11.35 24.74 -21.33
CA LYS A 351 -11.99 25.40 -20.18
C LYS A 351 -12.01 24.50 -18.94
N MET A 352 -12.32 23.22 -19.10
CA MET A 352 -12.27 22.23 -18.01
C MET A 352 -10.84 22.03 -17.46
N ILE A 353 -9.82 22.09 -18.31
CA ILE A 353 -8.40 22.05 -17.91
C ILE A 353 -8.01 23.32 -17.15
N GLU A 354 -8.46 24.50 -17.59
CA GLU A 354 -8.23 25.77 -16.90
C GLU A 354 -8.86 25.77 -15.49
N LEU A 355 -10.04 25.17 -15.37
CA LEU A 355 -10.71 24.91 -14.09
C LEU A 355 -10.02 23.85 -13.23
N LYS A 356 -8.94 23.22 -13.74
CA LYS A 356 -8.17 22.10 -13.17
C LYS A 356 -9.04 21.07 -12.47
N ILE A 357 -10.03 20.59 -13.23
CA ILE A 357 -10.80 19.41 -12.86
C ILE A 357 -9.82 18.26 -12.61
N ASN A 358 -10.26 17.31 -11.80
CA ASN A 358 -9.52 16.10 -11.48
C ASN A 358 -8.87 15.46 -12.71
N ASP A 359 -7.62 14.98 -12.63
CA ASP A 359 -6.87 14.42 -13.77
C ASP A 359 -6.67 15.37 -14.99
N SER A 360 -6.86 16.69 -14.84
CA SER A 360 -6.63 17.67 -15.92
C SER A 360 -5.19 17.69 -16.47
N GLU A 361 -4.20 17.32 -15.64
CA GLU A 361 -2.81 17.20 -16.07
C GLU A 361 -2.66 16.08 -17.12
N ILE A 362 -3.36 14.97 -16.92
CA ILE A 362 -3.39 13.85 -17.85
C ILE A 362 -4.08 14.27 -19.14
N ALA A 363 -5.21 14.97 -19.04
CA ALA A 363 -5.89 15.54 -20.20
C ALA A 363 -4.97 16.49 -20.99
N THR A 364 -4.21 17.34 -20.29
CA THR A 364 -3.21 18.23 -20.92
C THR A 364 -2.12 17.43 -21.65
N HIS A 365 -1.60 16.38 -21.03
CA HIS A 365 -0.60 15.51 -21.66
C HIS A 365 -1.17 14.76 -22.87
N LEU A 366 -2.43 14.32 -22.80
CA LEU A 366 -3.11 13.65 -23.91
C LEU A 366 -3.42 14.62 -25.05
N LEU A 367 -3.89 15.84 -24.79
CA LEU A 367 -4.05 16.86 -25.83
C LEU A 367 -2.72 17.18 -26.51
N LYS A 368 -1.64 17.36 -25.75
CA LYS A 368 -0.29 17.53 -26.32
C LYS A 368 0.13 16.31 -27.14
N PHE A 369 -0.17 15.11 -26.66
CA PHE A 369 0.07 13.86 -27.38
C PHE A 369 -0.67 13.84 -28.72
N TYR A 370 -1.98 14.12 -28.75
CA TYR A 370 -2.75 14.20 -29.99
C TYR A 370 -2.22 15.31 -30.92
N ASN A 371 -2.00 16.52 -30.41
CA ASN A 371 -1.48 17.62 -31.23
C ASN A 371 -0.08 17.34 -31.82
N SER A 372 0.77 16.57 -31.12
CA SER A 372 2.15 16.30 -31.55
C SER A 372 2.33 15.05 -32.40
N LEU A 373 1.44 14.06 -32.28
CA LEU A 373 1.61 12.75 -32.91
C LEU A 373 0.41 12.28 -33.74
N TYR A 374 -0.77 12.86 -33.52
CA TYR A 374 -2.03 12.30 -34.00
C TYR A 374 -3.09 13.37 -34.22
N ASN A 375 -3.06 13.97 -35.42
CA ASN A 375 -4.13 14.81 -35.92
C ASN A 375 -4.77 14.12 -37.14
N PRO A 376 -5.96 13.52 -36.99
CA PRO A 376 -6.65 12.82 -38.10
C PRO A 376 -6.93 13.71 -39.30
N SER A 377 -6.99 15.03 -39.08
CA SER A 377 -7.21 16.03 -40.12
C SER A 377 -5.95 16.36 -40.92
N ILE A 378 -4.75 15.98 -40.46
CA ILE A 378 -3.47 16.44 -41.04
C ILE A 378 -2.67 15.33 -41.74
N LEU A 379 -2.91 14.03 -41.49
CA LEU A 379 -2.30 12.90 -42.22
C LEU A 379 -0.78 13.01 -42.49
N CYS A 380 -0.02 13.78 -41.70
CA CYS A 380 1.43 13.79 -41.78
C CYS A 380 1.95 12.68 -40.89
N CYS A 381 2.12 11.49 -41.46
CA CYS A 381 2.94 10.44 -40.85
C CYS A 381 4.34 11.01 -40.60
N GLY A 382 4.64 11.36 -39.35
CA GLY A 382 6.02 11.62 -38.96
C GLY A 382 6.88 10.37 -39.21
N TYR A 383 8.18 10.54 -39.47
CA TYR A 383 9.12 9.43 -39.68
C TYR A 383 9.28 8.51 -38.45
N LYS A 384 8.70 8.87 -37.30
CA LYS A 384 8.82 8.15 -36.03
C LYS A 384 7.90 6.92 -35.99
N ILE A 385 8.40 5.85 -35.38
CA ILE A 385 7.69 4.57 -35.25
C ILE A 385 6.34 4.70 -34.52
N GLU A 386 6.26 5.56 -33.51
CA GLU A 386 5.02 5.85 -32.76
C GLU A 386 3.88 6.30 -33.69
N SER A 387 4.19 7.23 -34.60
CA SER A 387 3.20 7.80 -35.52
C SER A 387 2.74 6.77 -36.55
N LYS A 388 3.65 5.93 -37.06
CA LYS A 388 3.31 4.86 -37.99
C LYS A 388 2.38 3.83 -37.37
N ILE A 389 2.69 3.37 -36.15
CA ILE A 389 1.84 2.42 -35.41
C ILE A 389 0.45 3.02 -35.19
N LEU A 390 0.35 4.27 -34.73
CA LEU A 390 -0.93 4.94 -34.51
C LEU A 390 -1.75 5.06 -35.80
N ASN A 391 -1.10 5.45 -36.91
CA ASN A 391 -1.76 5.60 -38.21
C ASN A 391 -2.35 4.27 -38.70
N LEU A 392 -1.54 3.21 -38.73
CA LEU A 392 -2.00 1.88 -39.15
C LEU A 392 -3.09 1.33 -38.22
N THR A 393 -2.97 1.59 -36.91
CA THR A 393 -3.99 1.18 -35.92
C THR A 393 -5.33 1.87 -36.17
N TYR A 394 -5.34 3.17 -36.47
CA TYR A 394 -6.57 3.92 -36.73
C TYR A 394 -7.25 3.55 -38.05
N HIS A 395 -6.46 3.37 -39.11
CA HIS A 395 -6.96 2.97 -40.42
C HIS A 395 -7.27 1.47 -40.53
N ASN A 396 -7.13 0.72 -39.42
CA ASN A 396 -7.33 -0.73 -39.36
C ASN A 396 -6.49 -1.51 -40.39
N GLU A 397 -5.27 -1.06 -40.66
CA GLU A 397 -4.30 -1.75 -41.52
C GLU A 397 -3.56 -2.85 -40.72
N ILE A 398 -4.31 -3.85 -40.25
CA ILE A 398 -3.88 -4.75 -39.16
C ILE A 398 -2.66 -5.63 -39.54
N LEU A 399 -2.58 -6.12 -40.78
CA LEU A 399 -1.44 -6.94 -41.21
C LEU A 399 -0.14 -6.14 -41.25
N ALA A 400 -0.19 -4.92 -41.79
CA ALA A 400 0.96 -4.02 -41.81
C ALA A 400 1.35 -3.57 -40.39
N LEU A 401 0.35 -3.35 -39.53
CA LEU A 401 0.56 -3.02 -38.11
C LEU A 401 1.26 -4.17 -37.38
N HIS A 402 0.82 -5.41 -37.58
CA HIS A 402 1.42 -6.60 -36.98
C HIS A 402 2.88 -6.75 -37.39
N GLN A 403 3.16 -6.70 -38.69
CA GLN A 403 4.51 -6.77 -39.24
C GLN A 403 5.40 -5.66 -38.67
N LEU A 404 4.92 -4.42 -38.65
CA LEU A 404 5.66 -3.28 -38.10
C LEU A 404 6.02 -3.47 -36.62
N CYS A 405 5.10 -4.00 -35.81
CA CYS A 405 5.35 -4.28 -34.40
C CYS A 405 6.41 -5.36 -34.18
N ILE A 406 6.39 -6.44 -34.99
CA ILE A 406 7.38 -7.52 -34.94
C ILE A 406 8.77 -7.02 -35.37
N GLU A 407 8.87 -6.18 -36.40
CA GLU A 407 10.14 -5.61 -36.85
C GLU A 407 10.74 -4.60 -35.86
N ASN A 408 9.92 -4.07 -34.94
CA ASN A 408 10.31 -2.98 -34.02
C ASN A 408 10.13 -3.37 -32.54
N LEU A 409 10.50 -4.60 -32.16
CA LEU A 409 10.40 -5.08 -30.77
C LEU A 409 11.11 -4.18 -29.75
N ASP A 410 12.20 -3.51 -30.14
CA ASP A 410 12.92 -2.57 -29.26
C ASP A 410 12.03 -1.38 -28.87
N PHE A 411 11.17 -0.93 -29.79
CA PHE A 411 10.17 0.08 -29.47
C PHE A 411 9.10 -0.48 -28.53
N ILE A 412 8.57 -1.66 -28.83
CA ILE A 412 7.54 -2.33 -28.01
C ILE A 412 8.03 -2.56 -26.56
N LYS A 413 9.33 -2.87 -26.40
CA LYS A 413 10.01 -3.11 -25.12
C LYS A 413 10.40 -1.83 -24.35
N LYS A 414 10.03 -0.63 -24.81
CA LYS A 414 10.30 0.59 -24.05
C LYS A 414 9.47 0.63 -22.75
N ASP A 415 10.16 0.70 -21.62
CA ASP A 415 9.56 0.83 -20.28
C ASP A 415 9.10 2.29 -20.02
N CYS A 416 8.12 2.76 -20.78
CA CYS A 416 7.51 4.07 -20.58
C CYS A 416 6.00 4.06 -20.85
N GLY A 417 5.25 4.84 -20.06
CA GLY A 417 3.80 4.87 -20.14
C GLY A 417 3.25 5.32 -21.50
N LYS A 418 3.90 6.28 -22.16
CA LYS A 418 3.46 6.77 -23.47
C LYS A 418 3.47 5.66 -24.53
N THR A 419 4.57 4.91 -24.62
CA THR A 419 4.69 3.81 -25.59
C THR A 419 3.65 2.73 -25.32
N GLN A 420 3.45 2.35 -24.05
CA GLN A 420 2.47 1.31 -23.72
C GLN A 420 1.03 1.70 -24.03
N MET A 421 0.68 2.99 -23.95
CA MET A 421 -0.64 3.45 -24.37
C MET A 421 -0.87 3.21 -25.88
N ILE A 422 0.14 3.49 -26.71
CA ILE A 422 0.11 3.24 -28.16
C ILE A 422 0.06 1.73 -28.44
N VAL A 423 0.92 0.95 -27.78
CA VAL A 423 0.98 -0.51 -27.95
C VAL A 423 -0.35 -1.15 -27.54
N ASN A 424 -0.95 -0.75 -26.42
CA ASN A 424 -2.24 -1.27 -25.97
C ASN A 424 -3.35 -1.00 -26.99
N TYR A 425 -3.36 0.19 -27.61
CA TYR A 425 -4.31 0.51 -28.67
C TYR A 425 -4.12 -0.37 -29.91
N ALA A 426 -2.87 -0.56 -30.35
CA ALA A 426 -2.54 -1.48 -31.44
C ALA A 426 -2.97 -2.91 -31.14
N ILE A 427 -2.70 -3.40 -29.93
CA ILE A 427 -3.09 -4.73 -29.45
C ILE A 427 -4.60 -4.89 -29.43
N ASN A 428 -5.36 -3.90 -28.94
CA ASN A 428 -6.81 -3.95 -28.96
C ASN A 428 -7.35 -4.16 -30.38
N LYS A 429 -6.82 -3.41 -31.36
CA LYS A 429 -7.22 -3.57 -32.76
C LYS A 429 -6.79 -4.89 -33.37
N MET A 430 -5.61 -5.42 -33.04
CA MET A 430 -5.21 -6.76 -33.48
C MET A 430 -6.10 -7.86 -32.89
N VAL A 431 -6.52 -7.73 -31.62
CA VAL A 431 -7.43 -8.68 -30.96
C VAL A 431 -8.84 -8.60 -31.57
N GLU A 432 -9.37 -7.39 -31.80
CA GLU A 432 -10.66 -7.17 -32.46
C GLU A 432 -10.71 -7.78 -33.87
N ASN A 433 -9.58 -7.80 -34.57
CA ASN A 433 -9.44 -8.33 -35.93
C ASN A 433 -8.75 -9.70 -35.99
N ASP A 434 -8.66 -10.41 -34.86
CA ASP A 434 -8.24 -11.80 -34.81
C ASP A 434 -6.81 -12.09 -35.33
N ASN A 435 -5.92 -11.08 -35.26
CA ASN A 435 -4.60 -11.03 -35.91
C ASN A 435 -3.41 -10.98 -34.94
N LEU A 436 -3.65 -10.95 -33.63
CA LEU A 436 -2.54 -10.92 -32.66
C LEU A 436 -1.78 -12.26 -32.64
N SER A 437 -0.46 -12.22 -32.85
CA SER A 437 0.40 -13.41 -32.74
C SER A 437 0.88 -13.67 -31.31
N MET A 438 1.09 -14.96 -30.99
CA MET A 438 1.68 -15.40 -29.72
C MET A 438 3.07 -14.79 -29.50
N GLU A 439 3.89 -14.69 -30.54
CA GLU A 439 5.24 -14.13 -30.45
C GLU A 439 5.23 -12.69 -29.93
N LEU A 440 4.37 -11.83 -30.50
CA LEU A 440 4.26 -10.44 -30.06
C LEU A 440 3.75 -10.36 -28.62
N ALA A 441 2.75 -11.16 -28.27
CA ALA A 441 2.18 -11.21 -26.93
C ALA A 441 3.23 -11.60 -25.87
N ILE A 442 4.05 -12.62 -26.12
CA ILE A 442 5.12 -13.06 -25.21
C ILE A 442 6.16 -11.94 -25.01
N HIS A 443 6.56 -11.25 -26.07
CA HIS A 443 7.52 -10.14 -25.96
C HIS A 443 7.01 -9.00 -25.06
N ILE A 444 5.71 -8.70 -25.14
CA ILE A 444 5.06 -7.70 -24.28
C ILE A 444 4.98 -8.20 -22.83
N LEU A 445 4.62 -9.46 -22.60
CA LEU A 445 4.59 -10.05 -21.26
C LEU A 445 5.97 -10.02 -20.59
N SER A 446 7.04 -10.33 -21.32
CA SER A 446 8.42 -10.27 -20.80
C SER A 446 8.83 -8.87 -20.37
N LEU A 447 8.39 -7.82 -21.08
CA LEU A 447 8.56 -6.44 -20.62
C LEU A 447 7.79 -6.21 -19.31
N TYR A 448 6.56 -6.71 -19.22
CA TYR A 448 5.67 -6.41 -18.09
C TYR A 448 6.14 -7.08 -16.80
N GLU A 449 6.78 -8.25 -16.89
CA GLU A 449 7.40 -8.94 -15.76
C GLU A 449 8.48 -8.09 -15.07
N THR A 450 9.23 -7.30 -15.83
CA THR A 450 10.43 -6.60 -15.36
C THR A 450 10.24 -5.08 -15.19
N SER A 451 9.23 -4.51 -15.84
CA SER A 451 8.96 -3.07 -15.85
C SER A 451 8.56 -2.51 -14.47
N LYS A 452 9.15 -1.36 -14.12
CA LYS A 452 8.77 -0.56 -12.95
C LYS A 452 7.97 0.70 -13.30
N ASN A 453 8.04 1.17 -14.55
CA ASN A 453 7.41 2.42 -14.98
C ASN A 453 6.02 2.22 -15.61
N ILE A 454 5.61 0.98 -15.89
CA ILE A 454 4.28 0.66 -16.40
C ILE A 454 3.31 0.52 -15.24
N ASN A 455 2.21 1.27 -15.29
CA ASN A 455 1.21 1.22 -14.23
C ASN A 455 0.51 -0.15 -14.16
N GLN A 456 -0.01 -0.47 -12.97
CA GLN A 456 -0.63 -1.76 -12.71
C GLN A 456 -1.90 -1.99 -13.54
N GLN A 457 -2.68 -0.94 -13.83
CA GLN A 457 -3.93 -1.07 -14.58
C GLN A 457 -3.69 -1.57 -16.01
N ARG A 458 -2.65 -1.06 -16.68
CA ARG A 458 -2.24 -1.52 -18.03
C ARG A 458 -1.81 -2.98 -18.03
N LYS A 459 -1.01 -3.37 -17.03
CA LYS A 459 -0.56 -4.77 -16.88
C LYS A 459 -1.75 -5.70 -16.68
N LYS A 460 -2.67 -5.34 -15.78
CA LYS A 460 -3.91 -6.12 -15.52
C LYS A 460 -4.68 -6.32 -16.82
N TYR A 461 -4.97 -5.22 -17.52
CA TYR A 461 -5.76 -5.23 -18.75
C TYR A 461 -5.13 -6.13 -19.83
N ILE A 462 -3.88 -5.86 -20.23
CA ILE A 462 -3.25 -6.61 -21.33
C ILE A 462 -3.07 -8.08 -21.01
N VAL A 463 -2.64 -8.43 -19.79
CA VAL A 463 -2.48 -9.85 -19.40
C VAL A 463 -3.83 -10.57 -19.45
N SER A 464 -4.89 -9.96 -18.90
CA SER A 464 -6.24 -10.53 -19.00
C SER A 464 -6.72 -10.69 -20.44
N ARG A 465 -6.49 -9.67 -21.29
CA ARG A 465 -6.87 -9.69 -22.70
C ARG A 465 -6.13 -10.76 -23.49
N PHE A 466 -4.82 -10.96 -23.25
CA PHE A 466 -4.07 -12.04 -23.88
C PHE A 466 -4.59 -13.41 -23.47
N ILE A 467 -4.83 -13.63 -22.17
CA ILE A 467 -5.39 -14.91 -21.69
C ILE A 467 -6.73 -15.16 -22.37
N ASP A 468 -7.68 -14.21 -22.32
CA ASP A 468 -9.01 -14.37 -22.91
C ASP A 468 -8.94 -14.60 -24.43
N TYR A 469 -8.08 -13.87 -25.15
CA TYR A 469 -7.93 -13.99 -26.60
C TYR A 469 -7.38 -15.36 -27.03
N PHE A 470 -6.27 -15.80 -26.43
CA PHE A 470 -5.66 -17.10 -26.80
C PHE A 470 -6.47 -18.29 -26.28
N GLU A 471 -7.23 -18.11 -25.20
CA GLU A 471 -8.27 -19.06 -24.78
C GLU A 471 -9.36 -19.20 -25.87
N GLN A 472 -9.93 -18.08 -26.32
CA GLN A 472 -11.01 -18.07 -27.32
C GLN A 472 -10.56 -18.66 -28.66
N LYS A 473 -9.31 -18.39 -29.05
CA LYS A 473 -8.67 -18.97 -30.23
C LYS A 473 -8.37 -20.47 -30.11
N GLY A 474 -8.38 -21.03 -28.91
CA GLY A 474 -7.94 -22.40 -28.67
C GLY A 474 -6.42 -22.60 -28.84
N GLU A 475 -5.62 -21.54 -28.75
CA GLU A 475 -4.17 -21.52 -28.99
C GLU A 475 -3.40 -22.04 -27.79
N LYS A 476 -3.36 -23.37 -27.64
CA LYS A 476 -2.79 -24.02 -26.45
C LYS A 476 -1.30 -23.74 -26.25
N ASN A 477 -0.55 -23.52 -27.34
CA ASN A 477 0.87 -23.20 -27.31
C ASN A 477 1.18 -21.92 -26.51
N PHE A 478 0.23 -20.98 -26.46
CA PHE A 478 0.37 -19.78 -25.64
C PHE A 478 0.50 -20.11 -24.15
N PHE A 479 -0.12 -21.20 -23.69
CA PHE A 479 -0.11 -21.66 -22.31
C PHE A 479 0.92 -22.78 -22.06
N LYS A 480 1.91 -22.95 -22.95
CA LYS A 480 3.07 -23.80 -22.69
C LYS A 480 3.79 -23.32 -21.44
N CYS A 481 4.55 -24.21 -20.81
CA CYS A 481 5.01 -23.98 -19.45
C CYS A 481 5.81 -22.69 -19.22
N GLN A 482 6.75 -22.35 -20.09
CA GLN A 482 7.55 -21.12 -19.96
C GLN A 482 6.67 -19.87 -19.94
N ASN A 483 5.65 -19.84 -20.79
CA ASN A 483 4.71 -18.74 -20.88
C ASN A 483 3.77 -18.70 -19.66
N SER A 484 3.30 -19.86 -19.20
CA SER A 484 2.41 -19.94 -18.04
C SER A 484 3.10 -19.51 -16.74
N VAL A 485 4.40 -19.76 -16.60
CA VAL A 485 5.23 -19.21 -15.51
C VAL A 485 5.33 -17.69 -15.61
N LEU A 486 5.60 -17.16 -16.81
CA LEU A 486 5.66 -15.72 -17.06
C LEU A 486 4.33 -15.03 -16.76
N ILE A 487 3.21 -15.59 -17.21
CA ILE A 487 1.86 -15.08 -16.92
C ILE A 487 1.59 -15.13 -15.42
N GLY A 488 1.88 -16.27 -14.77
CA GLY A 488 1.74 -16.44 -13.33
C GLY A 488 2.55 -15.41 -12.55
N ALA A 489 3.81 -15.20 -12.92
CA ALA A 489 4.69 -14.20 -12.34
C ALA A 489 4.07 -12.80 -12.35
N ILE A 490 3.59 -12.37 -13.52
CA ILE A 490 2.99 -11.05 -13.71
C ILE A 490 1.71 -10.91 -12.87
N LEU A 491 0.83 -11.93 -12.87
CA LEU A 491 -0.38 -11.93 -12.05
C LEU A 491 -0.05 -11.85 -10.54
N HIS A 492 1.00 -12.54 -10.08
CA HIS A 492 1.41 -12.51 -8.67
C HIS A 492 1.95 -11.15 -8.23
N GLN A 493 2.56 -10.37 -9.13
CA GLN A 493 3.01 -9.00 -8.86
C GLN A 493 1.87 -7.99 -8.65
N MET A 494 0.64 -8.33 -9.07
CA MET A 494 -0.52 -7.44 -8.97
C MET A 494 -1.17 -7.48 -7.59
N SER A 495 -1.90 -6.40 -7.25
CA SER A 495 -2.75 -6.32 -6.05
C SER A 495 -3.72 -7.51 -5.95
N PHE A 496 -4.06 -7.89 -4.73
CA PHE A 496 -5.03 -8.95 -4.47
C PHE A 496 -6.44 -8.44 -4.76
N ASP A 497 -6.83 -8.56 -6.02
CA ASP A 497 -8.17 -8.24 -6.51
C ASP A 497 -8.87 -9.56 -6.92
N GLU A 498 -10.20 -9.60 -6.92
CA GLU A 498 -10.93 -10.82 -7.31
C GLU A 498 -10.70 -11.22 -8.77
N GLY A 499 -10.54 -10.24 -9.66
CA GLY A 499 -10.18 -10.48 -11.06
C GLY A 499 -8.87 -11.25 -11.22
N LYS A 500 -7.88 -11.02 -10.35
CA LYS A 500 -6.61 -11.77 -10.38
C LYS A 500 -6.84 -13.27 -10.20
N LYS A 501 -7.69 -13.67 -9.24
CA LYS A 501 -7.98 -15.09 -8.98
C LYS A 501 -8.55 -15.78 -10.21
N LYS A 502 -9.49 -15.14 -10.90
CA LYS A 502 -10.07 -15.62 -12.17
C LYS A 502 -8.99 -15.93 -13.21
N TYR A 503 -8.06 -15.00 -13.44
CA TYR A 503 -7.03 -15.18 -14.47
C TYR A 503 -5.89 -16.12 -14.07
N VAL A 504 -5.57 -16.22 -12.77
CA VAL A 504 -4.66 -17.27 -12.25
C VAL A 504 -5.24 -18.66 -12.53
N LEU A 505 -6.53 -18.85 -12.20
CA LEU A 505 -7.24 -20.11 -12.46
C LEU A 505 -7.28 -20.46 -13.94
N LYS A 506 -7.62 -19.50 -14.81
CA LYS A 506 -7.58 -19.70 -16.27
C LYS A 506 -6.20 -20.15 -16.74
N ASN A 507 -5.14 -19.45 -16.36
CA ASN A 507 -3.78 -19.79 -16.75
C ASN A 507 -3.38 -21.21 -16.32
N GLN A 508 -3.71 -21.62 -15.08
CA GLN A 508 -3.45 -22.97 -14.58
C GLN A 508 -4.24 -24.05 -15.31
N ASN A 509 -5.54 -23.84 -15.55
CA ASN A 509 -6.38 -24.80 -16.27
C ASN A 509 -5.87 -25.01 -17.71
N TYR A 510 -5.50 -23.95 -18.42
CA TYR A 510 -4.97 -24.09 -19.78
C TYR A 510 -3.58 -24.72 -19.81
N PHE A 511 -2.73 -24.38 -18.84
CA PHE A 511 -1.46 -25.07 -18.66
C PHE A 511 -1.67 -26.59 -18.47
N GLN A 512 -2.67 -27.02 -17.69
CA GLN A 512 -3.01 -28.44 -17.56
C GLN A 512 -3.48 -29.04 -18.88
N ILE A 513 -4.41 -28.38 -19.58
CA ILE A 513 -4.94 -28.87 -20.87
C ILE A 513 -3.82 -29.05 -21.90
N TYR A 514 -2.87 -28.11 -21.96
CA TYR A 514 -1.72 -28.20 -22.85
C TYR A 514 -0.86 -29.43 -22.53
N ASN A 515 -0.54 -29.65 -21.25
CA ASN A 515 0.35 -30.76 -20.87
C ASN A 515 -0.36 -32.11 -20.85
N LYS A 516 -1.66 -32.18 -20.53
CA LYS A 516 -2.47 -33.41 -20.59
C LYS A 516 -2.51 -34.01 -21.99
N LYS A 517 -2.39 -33.18 -23.04
CA LYS A 517 -2.28 -33.64 -24.43
C LYS A 517 -0.87 -34.06 -24.85
N ASN A 518 0.17 -33.67 -24.09
CA ASN A 518 1.57 -33.81 -24.49
C ASN A 518 2.38 -34.85 -23.69
N ASN A 519 1.95 -35.30 -22.50
CA ASN A 519 2.20 -36.64 -21.89
C ASN A 519 2.05 -36.65 -20.34
N ASP A 520 1.83 -37.87 -19.86
CA ASP A 520 1.72 -38.43 -18.50
C ASP A 520 2.92 -38.18 -17.56
N ILE A 521 3.42 -36.94 -17.44
CA ILE A 521 4.68 -36.66 -16.73
C ILE A 521 4.66 -37.06 -15.22
N PHE A 522 3.50 -37.18 -14.58
CA PHE A 522 3.39 -37.58 -13.17
C PHE A 522 2.52 -38.82 -12.93
N PHE A 523 2.05 -39.51 -13.98
CA PHE A 523 1.34 -40.78 -13.81
C PHE A 523 2.34 -41.93 -13.73
N VAL A 524 2.82 -42.22 -12.52
CA VAL A 524 3.30 -43.57 -12.22
C VAL A 524 2.03 -44.42 -12.05
N LYS A 525 1.93 -45.57 -12.75
CA LYS A 525 0.84 -46.53 -12.51
C LYS A 525 0.75 -46.79 -11.01
N ASP A 526 -0.40 -46.45 -10.42
CA ASP A 526 -0.70 -46.64 -8.99
C ASP A 526 -0.37 -48.07 -8.55
N ASN A 527 0.80 -48.28 -7.96
CA ASN A 527 1.08 -49.44 -7.12
C ASN A 527 0.87 -49.12 -5.63
N ILE A 528 0.24 -47.99 -5.32
CA ILE A 528 -0.30 -47.69 -3.98
C ILE A 528 -1.83 -47.54 -4.12
N LYS A 529 -2.48 -48.59 -4.61
CA LYS A 529 -3.79 -48.93 -4.07
C LYS A 529 -3.51 -49.62 -2.75
N ASP A 530 -3.72 -48.92 -1.64
CA ASP A 530 -4.47 -49.46 -0.51
C ASP A 530 -4.84 -48.34 0.48
N ASN A 531 -6.15 -48.22 0.69
CA ASN A 531 -6.84 -47.67 1.86
C ASN A 531 -6.90 -46.14 2.12
N ILE A 532 -7.12 -45.31 1.09
CA ILE A 532 -7.72 -43.98 1.31
C ILE A 532 -8.78 -43.69 0.25
N LYS A 533 -9.85 -44.48 0.26
CA LYS A 533 -11.16 -44.06 -0.24
C LYS A 533 -12.16 -44.40 0.85
N ASP A 534 -12.59 -43.40 1.59
CA ASP A 534 -14.03 -43.14 1.75
C ASP A 534 -14.28 -41.83 2.51
N ASN A 535 -15.31 -41.13 2.02
CA ASN A 535 -16.04 -40.02 2.64
C ASN A 535 -15.44 -38.62 2.57
N ILE A 536 -15.44 -38.03 1.37
CA ILE A 536 -15.71 -36.60 1.20
C ILE A 536 -17.18 -36.47 0.79
N LYS A 537 -18.05 -36.24 1.78
CA LYS A 537 -19.37 -35.62 1.58
C LYS A 537 -19.44 -34.39 2.46
N ASP A 538 -19.93 -33.33 1.83
CA ASP A 538 -20.22 -32.01 2.36
C ASP A 538 -20.75 -32.03 3.78
N ASN A 539 -20.13 -31.20 4.64
CA ASN A 539 -20.82 -30.42 5.68
C ASN A 539 -19.84 -29.39 6.25
N ILE A 540 -19.89 -28.17 5.71
CA ILE A 540 -19.41 -26.97 6.40
C ILE A 540 -20.64 -26.26 6.95
N LYS A 541 -20.85 -26.35 8.26
CA LYS A 541 -21.13 -25.23 9.17
C LYS A 541 -21.31 -25.75 10.59
N ASP A 542 -20.79 -24.97 11.53
CA ASP A 542 -21.04 -25.03 12.98
C ASP A 542 -20.31 -26.13 13.75
N ASN A 543 -18.99 -25.94 13.92
CA ASN A 543 -18.31 -25.95 15.23
C ASN A 543 -16.82 -25.67 15.01
N ILE A 544 -16.28 -24.68 15.71
CA ILE A 544 -14.83 -24.46 15.81
C ILE A 544 -14.26 -25.76 16.40
N LYS A 545 -13.52 -26.55 15.61
CA LYS A 545 -12.68 -27.61 16.18
C LYS A 545 -11.61 -26.91 17.01
N ASP A 546 -11.81 -26.85 18.32
CA ASP A 546 -10.77 -26.41 19.28
C ASP A 546 -9.49 -27.25 19.18
N ASN A 547 -9.54 -28.37 18.44
CA ASN A 547 -8.51 -29.39 18.38
C ASN A 547 -7.78 -29.48 17.03
N ILE A 548 -7.51 -28.36 16.35
CA ILE A 548 -6.62 -28.37 15.17
C ILE A 548 -5.21 -28.79 15.60
N LYS A 549 -4.67 -29.80 14.93
CA LYS A 549 -3.30 -30.31 15.09
C LYS A 549 -2.41 -29.86 13.95
N ILE A 550 -1.23 -29.35 14.31
CA ILE A 550 -0.32 -28.69 13.39
C ILE A 550 1.07 -29.30 13.55
N ALA A 551 1.71 -29.65 12.43
CA ALA A 551 3.10 -30.09 12.40
C ALA A 551 3.99 -29.04 11.71
N VAL A 552 5.15 -28.78 12.30
CA VAL A 552 6.22 -27.98 11.71
C VAL A 552 7.39 -28.89 11.38
N CYS A 553 7.67 -29.05 10.10
CA CYS A 553 8.69 -29.94 9.56
C CYS A 553 9.87 -29.12 9.04
N LEU A 554 11.02 -29.26 9.68
CA LEU A 554 12.29 -28.67 9.25
C LEU A 554 13.00 -29.66 8.35
N SER A 555 13.42 -29.22 7.16
CA SER A 555 14.10 -30.10 6.20
C SER A 555 15.26 -29.40 5.49
N GLY A 556 16.46 -29.98 5.57
CA GLY A 556 17.61 -29.59 4.75
C GLY A 556 18.90 -29.44 5.55
N LEU A 557 19.96 -28.97 4.89
CA LEU A 557 21.26 -28.78 5.54
C LEU A 557 21.21 -27.63 6.55
N ILE A 558 21.63 -27.90 7.79
CA ILE A 558 21.79 -26.87 8.82
C ILE A 558 22.93 -25.92 8.45
N ARG A 559 22.61 -24.63 8.36
CA ARG A 559 23.57 -23.57 8.05
C ARG A 559 23.51 -22.43 9.06
N GLY A 560 24.67 -21.84 9.38
CA GLY A 560 24.74 -20.67 10.25
C GLY A 560 24.41 -20.96 11.71
N ASN A 561 23.79 -19.99 12.38
CA ASN A 561 23.37 -20.09 13.77
C ASN A 561 21.99 -20.75 13.86
N PHE A 562 21.98 -22.09 13.98
CA PHE A 562 20.76 -22.88 14.04
C PHE A 562 19.92 -22.63 15.30
N SER A 563 20.56 -22.46 16.48
CA SER A 563 19.85 -22.16 17.74
C SER A 563 19.00 -20.90 17.59
N LYS A 564 19.58 -19.85 17.02
CA LYS A 564 18.88 -18.58 16.76
C LYS A 564 17.67 -18.78 15.85
N VAL A 565 17.76 -19.64 14.83
CA VAL A 565 16.63 -19.96 13.95
C VAL A 565 15.53 -20.65 14.74
N ILE A 566 15.87 -21.65 15.56
CA ILE A 566 14.90 -22.35 16.40
C ILE A 566 14.18 -21.39 17.36
N ASP A 567 14.89 -20.49 18.02
CA ASP A 567 14.27 -19.52 18.94
C ASP A 567 13.27 -18.59 18.22
N ASN A 568 13.60 -18.21 16.99
CA ASN A 568 12.69 -17.45 16.15
C ASN A 568 11.47 -18.28 15.72
N LEU A 569 11.65 -19.54 15.32
CA LEU A 569 10.52 -20.39 14.94
C LEU A 569 9.62 -20.73 16.15
N LYS A 570 10.18 -20.89 17.34
CA LYS A 570 9.43 -21.08 18.59
C LYS A 570 8.47 -19.92 18.83
N SER A 571 9.03 -18.71 18.86
CA SER A 571 8.26 -17.50 19.14
C SER A 571 7.24 -17.11 18.07
N VAL A 572 7.56 -17.32 16.77
CA VAL A 572 6.73 -16.84 15.66
C VAL A 572 5.74 -17.89 15.15
N LEU A 573 6.05 -19.18 15.28
CA LEU A 573 5.31 -20.25 14.61
C LEU A 573 4.89 -21.39 15.54
N ILE A 574 5.83 -21.99 16.28
CA ILE A 574 5.58 -23.26 16.99
C ILE A 574 4.71 -23.03 18.23
N GLU A 575 5.09 -22.10 19.11
CA GLU A 575 4.35 -21.83 20.35
C GLU A 575 2.98 -21.17 20.06
N PRO A 576 2.86 -20.16 19.16
CA PRO A 576 1.56 -19.56 18.85
C PRO A 576 0.52 -20.54 18.28
N LEU A 577 0.99 -21.59 17.60
CA LEU A 577 0.11 -22.59 16.98
C LEU A 577 -0.04 -23.87 17.82
N ASN A 578 0.73 -24.01 18.90
CA ASN A 578 0.88 -25.27 19.65
C ASN A 578 1.23 -26.44 18.70
N ALA A 579 2.25 -26.25 17.88
CA ALA A 579 2.63 -27.18 16.83
C ALA A 579 3.69 -28.18 17.29
N ASP A 580 3.63 -29.39 16.73
CA ASP A 580 4.64 -30.41 16.93
C ASP A 580 5.82 -30.19 15.98
N LEU A 581 7.05 -30.34 16.49
CA LEU A 581 8.28 -30.06 15.73
C LEU A 581 8.97 -31.35 15.28
N PHE A 582 9.17 -31.48 13.96
CA PHE A 582 9.90 -32.56 13.31
C PHE A 582 11.13 -32.00 12.60
N ILE A 583 12.29 -32.65 12.74
CA ILE A 583 13.54 -32.16 12.14
C ILE A 583 14.23 -33.28 11.37
N PHE A 584 14.34 -33.08 10.06
CA PHE A 584 15.21 -33.85 9.17
C PHE A 584 16.40 -32.99 8.74
N SER A 585 17.62 -33.52 8.87
CA SER A 585 18.83 -32.90 8.34
C SER A 585 19.81 -33.95 7.84
N TRP A 586 20.81 -33.49 7.09
CA TRP A 586 21.99 -34.28 6.74
C TRP A 586 22.97 -34.36 7.91
N ASP A 587 23.84 -35.36 7.89
CA ASP A 587 24.88 -35.66 8.91
C ASP A 587 26.02 -34.64 9.00
N ARG A 588 25.83 -33.45 8.44
CA ARG A 588 26.75 -32.33 8.54
C ARG A 588 26.02 -31.00 8.72
N SER A 589 26.72 -30.04 9.34
CA SER A 589 26.32 -28.64 9.43
C SER A 589 27.41 -27.75 8.84
N VAL A 590 27.02 -26.56 8.37
CA VAL A 590 27.94 -25.59 7.75
C VAL A 590 27.80 -24.24 8.43
N LYS A 591 28.88 -23.70 9.00
CA LYS A 591 28.82 -22.37 9.64
C LYS A 591 28.60 -21.27 8.61
N TYR A 592 29.38 -21.23 7.53
CA TYR A 592 29.26 -20.25 6.47
C TYR A 592 29.14 -20.94 5.10
N PRO A 593 28.05 -20.73 4.34
CA PRO A 593 27.74 -21.53 3.15
C PRO A 593 28.28 -20.95 1.83
N GLY A 594 29.11 -19.92 1.86
CA GLY A 594 29.51 -19.16 0.68
C GLY A 594 28.41 -18.22 0.14
N PHE A 595 28.61 -17.67 -1.05
CA PHE A 595 27.72 -16.64 -1.61
C PHE A 595 26.34 -17.13 -2.08
N CYS A 596 26.12 -18.45 -2.19
CA CYS A 596 24.82 -19.05 -2.46
C CYS A 596 24.08 -18.54 -3.73
N GLY A 597 24.79 -18.09 -4.78
CA GLY A 597 24.24 -17.67 -6.08
C GLY A 597 24.26 -16.15 -6.36
N ASP A 598 24.47 -15.79 -7.63
CA ASP A 598 25.04 -14.50 -8.12
C ASP A 598 24.33 -13.19 -7.76
N SER A 599 23.00 -13.12 -7.76
CA SER A 599 22.31 -11.82 -7.81
C SER A 599 21.90 -11.23 -6.47
N ASN A 600 21.87 -12.02 -5.39
CA ASN A 600 21.30 -11.60 -4.09
C ASN A 600 22.20 -11.91 -2.89
N TRP A 601 23.50 -12.11 -3.11
CA TRP A 601 24.43 -12.54 -2.07
C TRP A 601 24.50 -11.56 -0.88
N VAL A 602 24.48 -10.24 -1.13
CA VAL A 602 24.49 -9.22 -0.08
C VAL A 602 23.27 -9.35 0.83
N TYR A 603 22.08 -9.51 0.21
CA TYR A 603 20.84 -9.71 0.96
C TYR A 603 20.89 -11.02 1.76
N ARG A 604 21.38 -12.10 1.17
CA ARG A 604 21.46 -13.43 1.82
C ARG A 604 22.42 -13.46 3.00
N LEU A 605 23.54 -12.72 2.96
CA LEU A 605 24.53 -12.74 4.04
C LEU A 605 24.28 -11.65 5.09
N PHE A 606 23.79 -10.46 4.69
CA PHE A 606 23.74 -9.27 5.55
C PHE A 606 22.33 -8.70 5.76
N GLY A 607 21.33 -9.15 4.99
CA GLY A 607 19.94 -8.70 5.13
C GLY A 607 19.59 -7.41 4.39
N ALA A 608 18.33 -7.01 4.49
CA ALA A 608 17.75 -5.90 3.72
C ALA A 608 18.31 -4.52 4.10
N ASP A 609 18.72 -4.32 5.35
CA ASP A 609 19.23 -3.02 5.81
C ASP A 609 20.60 -2.73 5.20
N PHE A 610 21.51 -3.71 5.25
CA PHE A 610 22.81 -3.58 4.62
C PHE A 610 22.73 -3.50 3.09
N LEU A 611 21.75 -4.19 2.48
CA LEU A 611 21.51 -4.11 1.03
C LEU A 611 21.25 -2.67 0.55
N LYS A 612 20.63 -1.82 1.38
CA LYS A 612 20.37 -0.41 1.04
C LYS A 612 21.64 0.46 1.11
N GLU A 613 22.58 0.12 1.99
CA GLU A 613 23.85 0.83 2.16
C GLU A 613 24.88 0.45 1.07
N CYS A 614 24.80 -0.77 0.55
CA CYS A 614 25.74 -1.30 -0.44
C CYS A 614 25.53 -0.68 -1.84
N PRO A 615 26.56 -0.15 -2.50
CA PRO A 615 26.48 0.36 -3.87
C PRO A 615 26.03 -0.70 -4.89
N GLU A 616 25.21 -0.33 -5.88
CA GLU A 616 24.64 -1.27 -6.87
C GLU A 616 25.71 -2.11 -7.60
N TYR A 617 26.85 -1.51 -7.94
CA TYR A 617 27.93 -2.23 -8.61
C TYR A 617 28.55 -3.32 -7.70
N MET A 618 28.60 -3.12 -6.38
CA MET A 618 29.12 -4.10 -5.41
C MET A 618 28.12 -5.24 -5.12
N LYS A 619 26.84 -5.07 -5.44
CA LYS A 619 25.81 -6.11 -5.21
C LYS A 619 25.96 -7.31 -6.15
N LYS A 620 26.69 -7.16 -7.26
CA LYS A 620 26.93 -8.23 -8.22
C LYS A 620 28.13 -9.06 -7.79
N ILE A 621 28.03 -10.40 -7.79
CA ILE A 621 29.18 -11.27 -7.53
C ILE A 621 30.33 -10.99 -8.52
N SER A 622 30.01 -10.70 -9.79
CA SER A 622 31.03 -10.39 -10.81
C SER A 622 31.96 -9.24 -10.42
N PHE A 623 31.49 -8.27 -9.63
CA PHE A 623 32.34 -7.21 -9.11
C PHE A 623 33.45 -7.77 -8.21
N LEU A 624 33.11 -8.67 -7.28
CA LEU A 624 34.11 -9.32 -6.42
C LEU A 624 35.02 -10.25 -7.23
N GLN A 625 34.48 -11.02 -8.17
CA GLN A 625 35.28 -11.91 -9.01
C GLN A 625 36.36 -11.15 -9.81
N THR A 626 35.99 -10.01 -10.41
CA THR A 626 36.91 -9.23 -11.25
C THR A 626 37.89 -8.39 -10.43
N ASN A 627 37.43 -7.76 -9.36
CA ASN A 627 38.22 -6.75 -8.64
C ASN A 627 38.86 -7.28 -7.35
N PHE A 628 38.32 -8.36 -6.77
CA PHE A 628 38.77 -8.97 -5.52
C PHE A 628 38.82 -10.51 -5.64
N PRO A 629 39.59 -11.07 -6.58
CA PRO A 629 39.55 -12.49 -6.93
C PRO A 629 40.01 -13.41 -5.79
N LYS A 630 40.97 -12.98 -4.95
CA LYS A 630 41.47 -13.80 -3.82
C LYS A 630 40.43 -13.85 -2.70
N LEU A 631 39.86 -12.69 -2.37
CA LEU A 631 38.76 -12.58 -1.43
C LEU A 631 37.56 -13.42 -1.89
N TYR A 632 37.18 -13.28 -3.17
CA TYR A 632 36.09 -14.06 -3.76
C TYR A 632 36.36 -15.56 -3.66
N SER A 633 37.54 -16.03 -4.07
CA SER A 633 37.91 -17.44 -4.03
C SER A 633 37.77 -18.03 -2.64
N LYS A 634 38.27 -17.32 -1.61
CA LYS A 634 38.16 -17.76 -0.21
C LYS A 634 36.74 -17.75 0.33
N LEU A 635 35.92 -16.76 -0.06
CA LEU A 635 34.53 -16.64 0.40
C LEU A 635 33.53 -17.46 -0.40
N ASN A 636 33.87 -17.94 -1.59
CA ASN A 636 32.97 -18.72 -2.44
C ASN A 636 33.05 -20.24 -2.19
N MET A 637 33.19 -20.62 -0.92
CA MET A 637 33.18 -22.02 -0.49
C MET A 637 32.54 -22.16 0.90
N GLU A 638 32.20 -23.39 1.29
CA GLU A 638 31.69 -23.69 2.62
C GLU A 638 32.81 -23.64 3.67
N HIS A 639 32.53 -23.06 4.84
CA HIS A 639 33.46 -22.98 5.97
C HIS A 639 32.82 -23.45 7.26
N GLY A 640 33.64 -24.00 8.16
CA GLY A 640 33.19 -24.50 9.47
C GLY A 640 32.24 -25.68 9.34
N VAL A 641 32.54 -26.62 8.44
CA VAL A 641 31.78 -27.86 8.25
C VAL A 641 32.03 -28.78 9.44
N LYS A 642 30.97 -29.33 10.02
CA LYS A 642 31.05 -30.29 11.15
C LYS A 642 30.11 -31.45 10.92
N LYS A 643 30.52 -32.67 11.26
CA LYS A 643 29.58 -33.79 11.39
C LYS A 643 28.63 -33.56 12.56
N ILE A 644 27.37 -33.94 12.40
CA ILE A 644 26.32 -33.82 13.41
C ILE A 644 25.50 -35.09 13.47
N ASP A 645 24.82 -35.30 14.59
CA ASP A 645 23.90 -36.40 14.84
C ASP A 645 22.62 -35.89 15.54
N SER A 646 21.71 -36.80 15.89
CA SER A 646 20.47 -36.44 16.57
C SER A 646 20.70 -35.84 17.96
N ALA A 647 21.78 -36.22 18.65
CA ALA A 647 22.11 -35.68 19.97
C ALA A 647 22.48 -34.19 19.90
N TYR A 648 23.18 -33.77 18.83
CA TYR A 648 23.43 -32.36 18.56
C TYR A 648 22.13 -31.54 18.47
N ILE A 649 21.14 -32.00 17.70
CA ILE A 649 19.86 -31.30 17.56
C ILE A 649 19.08 -31.28 18.89
N GLN A 650 19.04 -32.41 19.59
CA GLN A 650 18.37 -32.53 20.89
C GLN A 650 18.98 -31.63 21.97
N SER A 651 20.28 -31.32 21.87
CA SER A 651 20.94 -30.37 22.77
C SER A 651 20.47 -28.91 22.56
N ILE A 652 19.92 -28.60 21.40
CA ILE A 652 19.44 -27.25 21.02
C ILE A 652 17.94 -27.11 21.27
N THR A 653 17.16 -28.15 20.96
CA THR A 653 15.71 -28.08 21.10
C THR A 653 15.06 -29.42 21.37
N LYS A 654 13.96 -29.36 22.13
CA LYS A 654 12.98 -30.44 22.19
C LYS A 654 12.18 -30.46 20.89
N CYS A 655 11.92 -31.66 20.40
CA CYS A 655 11.21 -31.97 19.18
C CYS A 655 10.57 -33.35 19.32
N VAL A 656 9.53 -33.60 18.53
CA VAL A 656 8.79 -34.87 18.54
C VAL A 656 9.63 -35.98 17.91
N ALA A 657 10.30 -35.68 16.80
CA ALA A 657 11.23 -36.61 16.16
C ALA A 657 12.39 -35.85 15.48
N VAL A 658 13.56 -36.50 15.48
CA VAL A 658 14.77 -36.05 14.78
C VAL A 658 15.30 -37.19 13.95
N GLU A 659 15.64 -36.89 12.71
CA GLU A 659 16.32 -37.83 11.83
C GLU A 659 17.52 -37.16 11.16
N ILE A 660 18.66 -37.85 11.21
CA ILE A 660 19.90 -37.46 10.56
C ILE A 660 20.33 -38.58 9.64
N GLU A 661 20.49 -38.25 8.36
CA GLU A 661 20.96 -39.20 7.35
C GLU A 661 22.32 -38.79 6.76
N ASN A 662 23.12 -39.79 6.38
CA ASN A 662 24.38 -39.55 5.72
C ASN A 662 24.16 -39.07 4.27
N GLU A 663 24.62 -37.85 3.97
CA GLU A 663 24.39 -37.20 2.67
C GLU A 663 24.96 -38.01 1.50
N GLU A 664 26.14 -38.62 1.68
CA GLU A 664 26.86 -39.34 0.64
C GLU A 664 26.24 -40.71 0.38
N THR A 665 25.93 -41.47 1.43
CA THR A 665 25.23 -42.76 1.33
C THR A 665 23.86 -42.59 0.67
N PHE A 666 23.12 -41.54 1.02
CA PHE A 666 21.85 -41.22 0.36
C PHE A 666 22.06 -41.00 -1.15
N LEU A 667 23.00 -40.15 -1.55
CA LEU A 667 23.25 -39.88 -2.96
C LEU A 667 23.72 -41.13 -3.73
N GLN A 668 24.52 -41.99 -3.10
CA GLN A 668 24.96 -43.28 -3.68
C GLN A 668 23.82 -44.29 -3.80
N SER A 669 22.80 -44.20 -2.92
CA SER A 669 21.63 -45.09 -2.96
C SER A 669 20.66 -44.78 -4.11
N LEU A 670 20.73 -43.57 -4.70
CA LEU A 670 19.85 -43.17 -5.77
C LEU A 670 20.33 -43.75 -7.10
N SER A 671 19.45 -44.48 -7.79
CA SER A 671 19.66 -44.92 -9.18
C SER A 671 19.42 -43.75 -10.17
N LEU A 672 20.09 -42.61 -9.94
CA LEU A 672 19.96 -41.39 -10.74
C LEU A 672 21.33 -40.96 -11.26
N ASP A 673 21.45 -40.77 -12.57
CA ASP A 673 22.63 -40.21 -13.21
C ASP A 673 22.62 -38.68 -13.07
N PHE A 674 23.32 -38.18 -12.04
CA PHE A 674 23.46 -36.74 -11.81
C PHE A 674 24.52 -36.13 -12.73
N LEU A 675 24.09 -35.25 -13.64
CA LEU A 675 24.96 -34.49 -14.54
C LEU A 675 25.49 -33.19 -13.89
N SER A 676 24.87 -32.74 -12.79
CA SER A 676 25.30 -31.51 -12.11
C SER A 676 25.10 -31.51 -10.59
N MET A 677 25.85 -30.64 -9.90
CA MET A 677 25.65 -30.37 -8.46
C MET A 677 24.25 -29.82 -8.16
N ARG A 678 23.64 -29.11 -9.13
CA ARG A 678 22.28 -28.57 -8.98
C ARG A 678 21.25 -29.70 -8.89
N GLU A 679 21.38 -30.73 -9.70
CA GLU A 679 20.49 -31.90 -9.66
C GLU A 679 20.63 -32.67 -8.34
N LYS A 680 21.87 -32.87 -7.85
CA LYS A 680 22.13 -33.47 -6.52
C LYS A 680 21.45 -32.67 -5.41
N ASN A 681 21.62 -31.34 -5.43
CA ASN A 681 21.00 -30.46 -4.44
C ASN A 681 19.48 -30.46 -4.49
N ARG A 682 18.88 -30.58 -5.68
CA ARG A 682 17.44 -30.75 -5.81
C ARG A 682 16.95 -32.08 -5.26
N ALA A 683 17.63 -33.18 -5.59
CA ALA A 683 17.25 -34.51 -5.07
C ALA A 683 17.26 -34.50 -3.53
N LYS A 684 18.33 -33.97 -2.92
CA LYS A 684 18.41 -33.76 -1.47
C LYS A 684 17.27 -32.88 -0.94
N MET A 685 16.93 -31.80 -1.63
CA MET A 685 15.85 -30.91 -1.22
C MET A 685 14.49 -31.61 -1.23
N LEU A 686 14.14 -32.29 -2.32
CA LEU A 686 12.84 -32.97 -2.48
C LEU A 686 12.72 -34.14 -1.50
N TYR A 687 13.79 -34.94 -1.35
CA TYR A 687 13.82 -36.02 -0.37
C TYR A 687 13.67 -35.49 1.06
N GLY A 688 14.42 -34.46 1.44
CA GLY A 688 14.32 -33.91 2.78
C GLY A 688 12.92 -33.38 3.11
N ILE A 689 12.26 -32.75 2.13
CA ILE A 689 10.84 -32.34 2.26
C ILE A 689 9.97 -33.58 2.51
N TYR A 690 10.06 -34.58 1.63
CA TYR A 690 9.31 -35.83 1.74
C TYR A 690 9.53 -36.52 3.09
N ARG A 691 10.79 -36.74 3.49
CA ARG A 691 11.14 -37.46 4.72
C ARG A 691 10.65 -36.73 5.96
N SER A 692 10.80 -35.40 6.01
CA SER A 692 10.31 -34.60 7.14
C SER A 692 8.80 -34.73 7.36
N PHE A 693 8.01 -34.79 6.29
CA PHE A 693 6.56 -35.03 6.39
C PHE A 693 6.22 -36.48 6.69
N GLN A 694 6.99 -37.43 6.13
CA GLN A 694 6.82 -38.85 6.40
C GLN A 694 7.01 -39.15 7.91
N MET A 695 7.98 -38.51 8.56
CA MET A 695 8.16 -38.60 10.03
C MET A 695 6.91 -38.14 10.80
N ALA A 696 6.25 -37.07 10.36
CA ALA A 696 5.00 -36.63 10.97
C ALA A 696 3.89 -37.68 10.81
N PHE A 697 3.76 -38.29 9.62
CA PHE A 697 2.77 -39.34 9.37
C PHE A 697 3.07 -40.66 10.12
N GLU A 698 4.34 -40.97 10.34
CA GLU A 698 4.75 -42.10 11.20
C GLU A 698 4.33 -41.84 12.65
N TYR A 699 4.57 -40.63 13.15
CA TYR A 699 4.16 -40.23 14.50
C TYR A 699 2.63 -40.26 14.69
N GLU A 700 1.86 -39.83 13.69
CA GLU A 700 0.40 -39.95 13.66
C GLU A 700 -0.08 -41.37 13.89
N LYS A 701 0.49 -42.33 13.13
CA LYS A 701 0.15 -43.75 13.24
C LYS A 701 0.47 -44.29 14.64
N ILE A 702 1.62 -43.94 15.18
CA ILE A 702 2.07 -44.42 16.50
C ILE A 702 1.20 -43.86 17.62
N ASN A 703 0.76 -42.60 17.52
CA ASN A 703 0.07 -41.89 18.61
C ASN A 703 -1.44 -41.77 18.38
N ASN A 704 -1.96 -42.34 17.31
CA ASN A 704 -3.37 -42.25 16.91
C ASN A 704 -3.88 -40.81 16.88
N ILE A 705 -3.09 -39.91 16.29
CA ILE A 705 -3.46 -38.51 16.03
C ILE A 705 -3.46 -38.23 14.53
N GLN A 706 -4.02 -37.10 14.12
CA GLN A 706 -3.98 -36.64 12.74
C GLN A 706 -3.72 -35.13 12.69
N TYR A 707 -2.72 -34.72 11.94
CA TYR A 707 -2.42 -33.33 11.63
C TYR A 707 -3.34 -32.81 10.52
N ASP A 708 -3.93 -31.64 10.75
CA ASP A 708 -4.77 -30.94 9.78
C ASP A 708 -3.92 -30.07 8.84
N TYR A 709 -2.89 -29.42 9.38
CA TYR A 709 -1.97 -28.56 8.64
C TYR A 709 -0.52 -28.95 8.89
N LEU A 710 0.29 -28.88 7.82
CA LEU A 710 1.72 -29.10 7.93
C LEU A 710 2.48 -27.92 7.31
N PHE A 711 3.53 -27.51 8.01
CA PHE A 711 4.48 -26.49 7.57
C PHE A 711 5.79 -27.15 7.17
N ARG A 712 6.37 -26.65 6.09
CA ARG A 712 7.78 -26.88 5.76
C ARG A 712 8.56 -25.62 6.02
N VAL A 713 9.64 -25.73 6.78
CA VAL A 713 10.63 -24.66 6.98
C VAL A 713 12.03 -25.16 6.66
N ARG A 714 12.83 -24.33 5.99
CA ARG A 714 14.26 -24.62 5.82
C ARG A 714 15.04 -24.28 7.11
N PRO A 715 15.98 -25.13 7.57
CA PRO A 715 16.71 -24.92 8.84
C PRO A 715 17.55 -23.64 8.92
N ASP A 716 17.75 -22.93 7.81
CA ASP A 716 18.57 -21.72 7.69
C ASP A 716 17.75 -20.43 7.52
N ILE A 717 16.43 -20.48 7.73
CA ILE A 717 15.51 -19.37 7.47
C ILE A 717 14.78 -18.94 8.75
N GLY A 718 14.76 -17.62 9.00
CA GLY A 718 13.88 -17.03 10.00
C GLY A 718 12.55 -16.57 9.41
N LEU A 719 11.53 -16.43 10.25
CA LEU A 719 10.21 -15.94 9.89
C LEU A 719 9.90 -14.63 10.62
N LYS A 720 9.13 -13.77 9.96
CA LYS A 720 8.63 -12.48 10.47
C LYS A 720 7.12 -12.38 10.25
N GLY A 721 6.45 -11.75 11.19
CA GLY A 721 4.99 -11.63 11.22
C GLY A 721 4.41 -12.45 12.36
N ASN A 722 3.09 -12.50 12.43
CA ASN A 722 2.34 -13.27 13.43
C ASN A 722 1.33 -14.14 12.70
N ILE A 723 1.13 -15.36 13.19
CA ILE A 723 0.13 -16.29 12.68
C ILE A 723 -0.69 -16.86 13.86
N ASN A 724 -1.97 -17.11 13.62
CA ASN A 724 -2.83 -17.84 14.55
C ASN A 724 -3.68 -18.88 13.79
N LYS A 725 -4.39 -19.74 14.54
CA LYS A 725 -5.21 -20.81 13.97
C LYS A 725 -6.36 -20.29 13.10
N ILE A 726 -6.95 -19.14 13.41
CA ILE A 726 -8.05 -18.56 12.63
C ILE A 726 -7.57 -18.23 11.21
N GLN A 727 -6.39 -17.62 11.10
CA GLN A 727 -5.82 -17.28 9.79
C GLN A 727 -5.42 -18.52 8.97
N LEU A 728 -5.13 -19.65 9.62
CA LEU A 728 -4.90 -20.91 8.92
C LEU A 728 -6.18 -21.50 8.31
N MET A 729 -7.32 -21.33 9.00
CA MET A 729 -8.63 -21.76 8.51
C MET A 729 -9.11 -20.99 7.27
N GLU A 730 -8.50 -19.84 6.94
CA GLU A 730 -8.82 -19.08 5.73
C GLU A 730 -8.33 -19.77 4.44
N LEU A 731 -7.33 -20.67 4.56
CA LEU A 731 -6.81 -21.44 3.44
C LEU A 731 -7.89 -22.40 2.91
N GLN A 732 -7.99 -22.56 1.59
CA GLN A 732 -8.86 -23.56 0.97
C GLN A 732 -8.19 -24.94 0.87
N ASN A 733 -8.98 -26.01 0.77
CA ASN A 733 -8.48 -27.40 0.76
C ASN A 733 -7.53 -27.72 -0.40
N ASN A 734 -7.56 -26.95 -1.49
CA ASN A 734 -6.68 -27.09 -2.64
C ASN A 734 -5.65 -25.95 -2.75
N GLU A 735 -5.44 -25.19 -1.69
CA GLU A 735 -4.46 -24.11 -1.64
C GLU A 735 -3.21 -24.51 -0.83
N ILE A 736 -2.06 -23.98 -1.26
CA ILE A 736 -0.80 -24.00 -0.54
C ILE A 736 -0.29 -22.56 -0.38
N ALA A 737 0.03 -22.18 0.85
CA ALA A 737 0.59 -20.88 1.14
C ALA A 737 2.10 -20.90 0.92
N VAL A 738 2.55 -20.23 -0.14
CA VAL A 738 3.96 -20.24 -0.58
C VAL A 738 4.27 -18.99 -1.40
N ASP A 739 5.48 -18.47 -1.25
CA ASP A 739 5.95 -17.36 -2.07
C ASP A 739 6.05 -17.78 -3.55
N PHE A 740 5.51 -16.96 -4.45
CA PHE A 740 5.62 -17.11 -5.90
C PHE A 740 6.40 -15.93 -6.49
N PHE A 741 7.49 -16.21 -7.20
CA PHE A 741 8.30 -15.21 -7.88
C PHE A 741 8.29 -15.41 -9.39
N SER A 742 9.00 -14.52 -10.08
CA SER A 742 9.05 -14.49 -11.53
C SER A 742 9.62 -15.77 -12.16
N TYR A 743 10.46 -16.47 -11.39
CA TYR A 743 11.08 -17.75 -11.73
C TYR A 743 10.35 -18.97 -11.11
N GLY A 744 9.15 -18.79 -10.54
CA GLY A 744 8.28 -19.87 -10.04
C GLY A 744 8.11 -19.91 -8.52
N VAL A 745 7.65 -21.07 -8.04
CA VAL A 745 7.26 -21.31 -6.64
C VAL A 745 8.49 -21.51 -5.75
N GLN A 746 8.54 -20.88 -4.58
CA GLN A 746 9.62 -21.12 -3.62
C GLN A 746 9.54 -22.50 -2.99
N ASP A 747 10.71 -23.07 -2.72
CA ASP A 747 10.86 -24.29 -1.94
C ASP A 747 11.07 -24.00 -0.45
N GLN A 748 11.40 -22.76 -0.08
CA GLN A 748 12.02 -22.38 1.20
C GLN A 748 11.10 -22.42 2.44
N PHE A 749 9.85 -22.03 2.26
CA PHE A 749 8.85 -22.00 3.32
C PHE A 749 7.48 -22.12 2.68
N PHE A 750 6.66 -23.05 3.17
CA PHE A 750 5.27 -23.19 2.74
C PHE A 750 4.45 -23.95 3.78
N TYR A 751 3.13 -23.82 3.70
CA TYR A 751 2.19 -24.61 4.51
C TYR A 751 0.90 -24.86 3.76
N GLY A 752 0.23 -25.97 4.08
CA GLY A 752 -1.02 -26.37 3.45
C GLY A 752 -1.79 -27.37 4.30
N TYR A 753 -3.00 -27.69 3.85
CA TYR A 753 -3.76 -28.82 4.39
C TYR A 753 -3.03 -30.13 4.17
N ARG A 754 -3.31 -31.09 5.04
CA ARG A 754 -2.83 -32.47 4.92
C ARG A 754 -2.90 -33.02 3.50
N ASP A 755 -4.04 -32.90 2.83
CA ASP A 755 -4.24 -33.53 1.52
C ASP A 755 -3.33 -32.92 0.46
N VAL A 756 -3.14 -31.60 0.49
CA VAL A 756 -2.20 -30.88 -0.39
C VAL A 756 -0.75 -31.29 -0.12
N ILE A 757 -0.39 -31.44 1.15
CA ILE A 757 0.96 -31.86 1.54
C ILE A 757 1.20 -33.34 1.17
N THR A 758 0.18 -34.18 1.29
CA THR A 758 0.22 -35.59 0.87
C THR A 758 0.47 -35.68 -0.63
N GLU A 759 -0.23 -34.85 -1.43
CA GLU A 759 0.07 -34.76 -2.86
C GLU A 759 1.50 -34.28 -3.11
N LEU A 760 1.98 -33.25 -2.41
CA LEU A 760 3.37 -32.79 -2.54
C LEU A 760 4.40 -33.89 -2.22
N MET A 761 4.13 -34.78 -1.26
CA MET A 761 5.01 -35.92 -0.99
C MET A 761 5.17 -36.85 -2.19
N ASN A 762 4.12 -37.01 -3.01
CA ASN A 762 4.18 -37.81 -4.24
C ASN A 762 5.17 -37.24 -5.26
N LEU A 763 5.51 -35.94 -5.20
CA LEU A 763 6.52 -35.36 -6.09
C LEU A 763 7.86 -36.07 -5.97
N TRP A 764 8.29 -36.44 -4.76
CA TRP A 764 9.55 -37.17 -4.58
C TRP A 764 9.50 -38.56 -5.21
N ILE A 765 8.39 -39.29 -5.00
CA ILE A 765 8.16 -40.62 -5.58
C ILE A 765 8.22 -40.52 -7.11
N CYS A 766 7.48 -39.58 -7.70
CA CYS A 766 7.52 -39.34 -9.14
C CYS A 766 8.91 -38.93 -9.64
N TYR A 767 9.62 -38.08 -8.90
CA TYR A 767 10.96 -37.61 -9.25
C TYR A 767 11.98 -38.74 -9.31
N GLN A 768 11.88 -39.73 -8.40
CA GLN A 768 12.74 -40.91 -8.43
C GLN A 768 12.44 -41.84 -9.61
N SER A 769 11.16 -42.02 -9.94
CA SER A 769 10.75 -42.98 -10.97
C SER A 769 10.73 -42.44 -12.40
N ASN A 770 10.74 -41.11 -12.59
CA ASN A 770 10.54 -40.47 -13.90
C ASN A 770 11.80 -39.75 -14.38
N THR A 771 12.40 -40.25 -15.47
CA THR A 771 13.62 -39.72 -16.08
C THR A 771 13.44 -38.41 -16.86
N ASP A 772 12.22 -37.89 -16.99
CA ASP A 772 11.97 -36.58 -17.60
C ASP A 772 11.80 -35.48 -16.55
N LEU A 773 11.31 -35.83 -15.35
CA LEU A 773 11.23 -34.90 -14.22
C LEU A 773 12.61 -34.50 -13.70
N ASN A 774 13.54 -35.45 -13.69
CA ASN A 774 14.91 -35.20 -13.25
C ASN A 774 15.72 -34.35 -14.26
N LYS A 775 15.28 -34.23 -15.53
CA LYS A 775 15.92 -33.40 -16.57
C LYS A 775 15.48 -31.94 -16.57
N ILE A 776 14.36 -31.62 -15.91
CA ILE A 776 14.00 -30.23 -15.67
C ILE A 776 15.16 -29.60 -14.90
N ASP A 777 15.60 -28.37 -15.21
CA ASP A 777 16.76 -27.77 -14.51
C ASP A 777 16.33 -26.93 -13.28
N SER A 778 15.15 -26.31 -13.34
CA SER A 778 14.66 -25.42 -12.27
C SER A 778 13.74 -26.14 -11.27
N SER A 779 14.10 -26.09 -9.98
CA SER A 779 13.26 -26.61 -8.88
C SER A 779 11.96 -25.82 -8.71
N HIS A 780 12.03 -24.49 -8.89
CA HIS A 780 10.87 -23.60 -8.80
C HIS A 780 9.85 -23.87 -9.90
N TYR A 781 10.35 -24.21 -11.08
CA TYR A 781 9.54 -24.61 -12.23
C TYR A 781 8.93 -26.00 -12.03
N LEU A 782 9.70 -26.97 -11.53
CA LEU A 782 9.20 -28.31 -11.21
C LEU A 782 8.02 -28.26 -10.22
N LEU A 783 8.16 -27.49 -9.13
CA LEU A 783 7.08 -27.29 -8.15
C LEU A 783 5.84 -26.63 -8.78
N HIS A 784 6.03 -25.60 -9.61
CA HIS A 784 4.91 -24.95 -10.30
C HIS A 784 4.17 -25.92 -11.22
N MET A 785 4.89 -26.73 -12.00
CA MET A 785 4.31 -27.74 -12.87
C MET A 785 3.51 -28.75 -12.04
N PHE A 786 4.10 -29.26 -10.96
CA PHE A 786 3.47 -30.24 -10.09
C PHE A 786 2.16 -29.72 -9.50
N PHE A 787 2.20 -28.54 -8.87
CA PHE A 787 1.00 -27.94 -8.27
C PHE A 787 -0.08 -27.66 -9.30
N SER A 788 0.31 -27.13 -10.46
CA SER A 788 -0.66 -26.86 -11.52
C SER A 788 -1.30 -28.15 -12.02
N GLN A 789 -0.56 -29.25 -12.17
CA GLN A 789 -1.17 -30.52 -12.58
C GLN A 789 -2.10 -31.15 -11.53
N LYS A 790 -1.80 -30.93 -10.25
CA LYS A 790 -2.59 -31.44 -9.13
C LYS A 790 -3.76 -30.53 -8.72
N ASN A 791 -4.07 -29.49 -9.50
CA ASN A 791 -5.07 -28.47 -9.14
C ASN A 791 -4.80 -27.79 -7.79
N ILE A 792 -3.52 -27.63 -7.44
CA ILE A 792 -3.08 -26.96 -6.22
C ILE A 792 -2.79 -25.49 -6.53
N PHE A 793 -3.42 -24.59 -5.79
CA PHE A 793 -3.32 -23.14 -5.96
C PHE A 793 -2.33 -22.54 -4.98
N THR A 794 -1.43 -21.69 -5.47
CA THR A 794 -0.49 -20.98 -4.59
C THR A 794 -1.12 -19.69 -4.09
N VAL A 795 -1.15 -19.50 -2.78
CA VAL A 795 -1.53 -18.24 -2.14
C VAL A 795 -0.36 -17.63 -1.40
N LYS A 796 -0.41 -16.31 -1.18
CA LYS A 796 0.67 -15.62 -0.47
C LYS A 796 0.70 -16.04 1.01
N PRO A 797 1.86 -16.42 1.55
CA PRO A 797 1.98 -16.78 2.96
C PRO A 797 1.80 -15.55 3.86
N ILE A 798 1.22 -15.78 5.04
CA ILE A 798 1.04 -14.75 6.07
C ILE A 798 2.41 -14.32 6.64
N LEU A 799 3.27 -15.31 6.90
CA LEU A 799 4.61 -15.10 7.41
C LEU A 799 5.59 -14.78 6.28
N GLN A 800 6.50 -13.83 6.54
CA GLN A 800 7.56 -13.45 5.62
C GLN A 800 8.88 -14.13 6.01
N ARG A 801 9.56 -14.71 5.03
CA ARG A 801 10.89 -15.35 5.24
C ARG A 801 12.03 -14.32 5.27
N ASP A 802 13.00 -14.57 6.14
CA ASP A 802 14.30 -13.89 6.19
C ASP A 802 15.42 -14.93 5.97
N VAL A 803 15.90 -15.02 4.74
CA VAL A 803 16.95 -15.97 4.32
C VAL A 803 18.34 -15.64 4.85
N SER A 804 18.51 -14.46 5.45
CA SER A 804 19.78 -14.06 6.06
C SER A 804 19.83 -14.33 7.54
N TYR A 805 18.72 -14.75 8.15
CA TYR A 805 18.55 -14.77 9.59
C TYR A 805 19.59 -15.65 10.30
N ALA A 806 19.87 -16.84 9.75
CA ALA A 806 20.83 -17.79 10.28
C ALA A 806 22.29 -17.32 10.11
N ILE A 807 22.58 -16.57 9.05
CA ILE A 807 23.95 -16.15 8.70
C ILE A 807 24.29 -14.78 9.31
N ARG A 808 23.30 -13.91 9.50
CA ARG A 808 23.53 -12.57 10.03
C ARG A 808 24.08 -12.63 11.44
N GLY A 809 25.31 -12.12 11.60
CA GLY A 809 26.03 -12.08 12.87
C GLY A 809 26.86 -13.31 13.17
N ILE A 810 27.05 -14.24 12.23
CA ILE A 810 28.07 -15.30 12.39
C ILE A 810 29.47 -14.73 12.19
N LYS A 811 30.46 -15.37 12.83
CA LYS A 811 31.88 -15.13 12.51
C LYS A 811 32.20 -15.68 11.12
N PHE A 812 32.57 -14.78 10.21
CA PHE A 812 33.04 -15.09 8.86
C PHE A 812 34.43 -15.75 8.88
N PRO A 813 34.84 -16.43 7.79
CA PRO A 813 36.22 -16.84 7.60
C PRO A 813 37.15 -15.63 7.71
N ASP A 814 38.31 -15.79 8.33
CA ASP A 814 39.31 -14.72 8.35
C ASP A 814 39.84 -14.52 6.93
N VAL A 815 39.58 -13.35 6.36
CA VAL A 815 39.94 -12.96 4.99
C VAL A 815 40.84 -11.72 4.96
N SER A 816 41.45 -11.37 6.09
CA SER A 816 42.21 -10.12 6.25
C SER A 816 43.34 -10.01 5.22
N ARG A 817 44.13 -11.09 5.08
CA ARG A 817 45.23 -11.17 4.12
C ARG A 817 44.76 -11.07 2.67
N GLU A 818 43.73 -11.84 2.30
CA GLU A 818 43.22 -11.86 0.93
C GLU A 818 42.63 -10.51 0.52
N LEU A 819 41.94 -9.83 1.45
CA LEU A 819 41.42 -8.49 1.24
C LEU A 819 42.55 -7.45 1.06
N GLU A 820 43.59 -7.51 1.87
CA GLU A 820 44.75 -6.61 1.75
C GLU A 820 45.47 -6.79 0.41
N GLU A 821 45.72 -8.03 0.01
CA GLU A 821 46.36 -8.35 -1.27
C GLU A 821 45.54 -7.88 -2.48
N ASP A 822 44.21 -8.03 -2.43
CA ASP A 822 43.35 -7.55 -3.52
C ASP A 822 43.24 -6.01 -3.52
N LEU A 823 43.21 -5.36 -2.34
CA LEU A 823 43.19 -3.89 -2.23
C LEU A 823 44.46 -3.22 -2.75
N LEU A 824 45.61 -3.91 -2.71
CA LEU A 824 46.87 -3.45 -3.31
C LEU A 824 46.79 -3.44 -4.84
N ASN A 825 46.05 -4.37 -5.44
CA ASN A 825 45.90 -4.54 -6.88
C ASN A 825 44.63 -3.87 -7.45
N PHE A 826 43.83 -3.22 -6.60
CA PHE A 826 42.58 -2.58 -6.99
C PHE A 826 42.80 -1.20 -7.61
N TYR A 827 42.53 -1.06 -8.91
CA TYR A 827 42.65 0.20 -9.65
C TYR A 827 41.35 1.04 -9.58
N PRO A 828 41.41 2.30 -9.09
CA PRO A 828 40.22 3.11 -8.80
C PRO A 828 39.63 3.84 -10.01
N GLU A 829 40.05 3.53 -11.23
CA GLU A 829 39.76 4.34 -12.44
C GLU A 829 38.24 4.59 -12.65
N TYR A 830 37.39 3.71 -12.10
CA TYR A 830 35.92 3.82 -12.14
C TYR A 830 35.23 3.77 -10.77
N TYR A 831 35.98 3.71 -9.66
CA TYR A 831 35.43 3.43 -8.32
C TYR A 831 36.12 4.20 -7.20
N ASP A 832 35.35 4.60 -6.19
CA ASP A 832 35.87 5.18 -4.95
C ASP A 832 36.53 4.10 -4.07
N ARG A 833 37.87 4.06 -4.08
CA ARG A 833 38.69 3.07 -3.36
C ARG A 833 38.46 3.07 -1.86
N GLU A 834 38.41 4.23 -1.23
CA GLU A 834 38.21 4.33 0.22
C GLU A 834 36.82 3.85 0.60
N ARG A 835 35.80 4.20 -0.20
CA ARG A 835 34.45 3.71 0.02
C ARG A 835 34.36 2.18 -0.13
N VAL A 836 34.94 1.61 -1.18
CA VAL A 836 34.94 0.15 -1.40
C VAL A 836 35.65 -0.57 -0.25
N LYS A 837 36.84 -0.10 0.13
CA LYS A 837 37.60 -0.62 1.27
C LYS A 837 36.78 -0.60 2.56
N ASN A 838 36.20 0.55 2.92
CA ASN A 838 35.40 0.69 4.13
C ASN A 838 34.20 -0.27 4.17
N ILE A 839 33.54 -0.48 3.02
CA ILE A 839 32.42 -1.41 2.94
C ILE A 839 32.88 -2.87 3.10
N LEU A 840 33.94 -3.29 2.41
CA LEU A 840 34.45 -4.67 2.51
C LEU A 840 34.98 -4.98 3.91
N GLN A 841 35.69 -4.04 4.53
CA GLN A 841 36.13 -4.15 5.93
C GLN A 841 34.94 -4.22 6.88
N LYS A 842 33.91 -3.37 6.67
CA LYS A 842 32.65 -3.44 7.42
C LYS A 842 31.96 -4.80 7.26
N MET A 843 31.97 -5.38 6.05
CA MET A 843 31.32 -6.67 5.75
C MET A 843 32.04 -7.85 6.41
N PHE A 844 33.36 -7.92 6.29
CA PHE A 844 34.10 -9.14 6.59
C PHE A 844 35.03 -9.05 7.80
N LEU A 845 35.41 -7.85 8.26
CA LEU A 845 36.41 -7.68 9.33
C LEU A 845 35.85 -7.06 10.64
N ASN A 846 34.85 -6.17 10.58
CA ASN A 846 34.47 -5.33 11.74
C ASN A 846 33.17 -5.73 12.49
N TYR A 847 32.80 -7.01 12.57
CA TYR A 847 31.51 -7.42 13.14
C TYR A 847 31.48 -7.86 14.62
N ASP A 848 32.56 -7.66 15.39
CA ASP A 848 32.57 -7.99 16.84
C ASP A 848 31.77 -7.00 17.74
N THR A 849 31.19 -5.91 17.22
CA THR A 849 30.65 -4.82 18.06
C THR A 849 29.13 -4.55 18.00
N ARG A 850 28.31 -5.38 17.35
CA ARG A 850 26.86 -5.07 17.18
C ARG A 850 25.86 -5.84 18.06
N ASN A 851 26.31 -6.64 19.03
CA ASN A 851 25.41 -7.43 19.89
C ASN A 851 25.40 -7.03 21.38
N SER A 852 25.82 -5.81 21.73
CA SER A 852 25.80 -5.35 23.13
C SER A 852 24.66 -4.39 23.48
N ASN A 853 23.57 -4.31 22.68
CA ASN A 853 22.32 -3.63 23.06
C ASN A 853 21.17 -3.99 22.10
N VAL A 854 20.46 -5.11 22.34
CA VAL A 854 19.01 -5.31 22.13
C VAL A 854 18.54 -6.36 23.12
#